data_AF-A0AAW1JFH0-F1
#
_entry.id   AF-A0AAW1JFH0-F1
#
_cell.length_a   1.000
_cell.length_b   1.000
_cell.length_c   1.000
_cell.angle_alpha   90.00
_cell.angle_beta   90.00
_cell.angle_gamma   90.00
#
_symmetry.space_group_name_H-M   'P 1'
#
loop_
_entity.id
_entity.type
_entity.pdbx_description
1 polymer ?
#
loop_
_entity_poly.entity_id
_entity_poly.type
_entity_poly.pdbx_seq_one_letter_code
_entity_poly.pdbx_strand_id
1 'polypeptide(L)'
;MEELSVTINHQEFTNSPFETVAKLSISKLVLDVCSKSFVNNVTVKLGSLHLSKYHNNDMVEIIGTPICARPGTYLFRVDFVQVDKKCPDFKSNYNCCESMLVFEFALIKIVLHQEVLLELVKFTSDLQVHLEDLQNIVDTSNAPDFKRRLSSLSETIVVHSSLSVKQQPSKPKMASSKTVVIETILFKFDAKLTELDLLFANDACDISQIFIKDLNLEVIMKKPYTQVKAALREIEILDCTPHSLYPKILAVGDEEAINMQVVMYNREPDQVSFTGEDISIQATFGGFHFTFLNIYMATMSNFIDNFQTARTAIIEASQAAADKAKHNVTNIYENATRISLNVRIRAPKIVIPRNSKDYNALYIDLGNLQVVNNFIILDIKNEHDESAVVDEIQLKLTDFKLSRIMTNIKRTITSDITILLPLSFSLDVKRNLSSKWYKAIPEVHIVGQIESIEIHIGQPDYNMMLATLNGNLAEGATDVSVRNPPSLVAAEIEQNILSTASATTLKNSAEVILLDKADGDIDIVDKNTYIFLKFNFMMNGFVVSLFTIDEKIEEKFSFTTNRHGLARLSLEGFSVKGHILSDNSINTSVLLVDMLLDDIRPGKEHRINRLFSRKVYGHTECIARTVTPLAFRTMVDVTYKKKNDDTYLDVRVSSFDLILSMDFLSRVQRFFTAALEEAEGDVDVYAEAKKKSSKTSTHSSKASTTSPAASEKIGSFSFNIQIEQPDIVFVETMRSIDTNCLILNCEVLIKLRMDGLRQSVSG
;
A
#
# COMPACT_ATOMS: atom_id res chain seq x y z
N MET A 1 -45.15 14.96 2.74
CA MET A 1 -45.12 15.53 1.38
C MET A 1 -45.06 14.37 0.41
N GLU A 2 -46.07 14.21 -0.47
CA GLU A 2 -46.16 13.03 -1.35
C GLU A 2 -45.18 13.10 -2.52
N GLU A 3 -45.07 14.27 -3.17
CA GLU A 3 -44.13 14.50 -4.27
C GLU A 3 -43.66 15.97 -4.27
N LEU A 4 -42.39 16.18 -4.58
CA LEU A 4 -41.78 17.48 -4.85
C LEU A 4 -40.89 17.34 -6.07
N SER A 5 -41.16 18.12 -7.12
CA SER A 5 -40.30 18.18 -8.30
C SER A 5 -39.80 19.61 -8.51
N VAL A 6 -38.48 19.75 -8.66
CA VAL A 6 -37.80 21.01 -8.98
C VAL A 6 -37.12 20.84 -10.33
N THR A 7 -37.47 21.70 -11.28
CA THR A 7 -36.86 21.74 -12.61
C THR A 7 -36.04 23.01 -12.74
N ILE A 8 -34.76 22.86 -13.03
CA ILE A 8 -33.83 23.97 -13.28
C ILE A 8 -33.78 24.17 -14.79
N ASN A 9 -34.15 25.36 -15.24
CA ASN A 9 -34.06 25.76 -16.64
C ASN A 9 -33.02 26.87 -16.79
N HIS A 10 -32.25 26.80 -17.87
CA HIS A 10 -31.31 27.84 -18.30
C HIS A 10 -31.84 28.53 -19.56
N GLN A 11 -31.60 29.83 -19.65
CA GLN A 11 -31.95 30.63 -20.82
C GLN A 11 -30.77 31.57 -21.09
N GLU A 12 -30.03 31.30 -22.17
CA GLU A 12 -28.80 32.04 -22.51
C GLU A 12 -29.09 33.50 -22.88
N PHE A 13 -30.20 33.77 -23.58
CA PHE A 13 -30.65 35.10 -23.94
C PHE A 13 -32.16 35.24 -23.75
N THR A 14 -32.67 36.46 -23.53
CA THR A 14 -34.12 36.71 -23.31
C THR A 14 -35.05 36.16 -24.41
N ASN A 15 -34.53 35.96 -25.62
CA ASN A 15 -35.29 35.42 -26.75
C ASN A 15 -34.90 33.96 -27.11
N SER A 16 -33.99 33.32 -26.38
CA SER A 16 -33.63 31.92 -26.59
C SER A 16 -34.67 30.99 -25.94
N PRO A 17 -34.87 29.77 -26.45
CA PRO A 17 -35.70 28.77 -25.76
C PRO A 17 -35.11 28.43 -24.38
N PHE A 18 -35.99 28.01 -23.47
CA PHE A 18 -35.56 27.45 -22.18
C PHE A 18 -35.01 26.04 -22.38
N GLU A 19 -33.82 25.80 -21.84
CA GLU A 19 -33.20 24.49 -21.80
C GLU A 19 -33.27 23.92 -20.40
N THR A 20 -33.81 22.70 -20.24
CA THR A 20 -33.86 22.05 -18.92
C THR A 20 -32.48 21.49 -18.57
N VAL A 21 -31.84 22.10 -17.57
CA VAL A 21 -30.52 21.72 -17.08
C VAL A 21 -30.60 20.48 -16.20
N ALA A 22 -31.56 20.43 -15.28
CA ALA A 22 -31.73 19.30 -14.39
C ALA A 22 -33.15 19.24 -13.83
N LYS A 23 -33.65 18.04 -13.58
CA LYS A 23 -34.90 17.79 -12.88
C LYS A 23 -34.62 16.91 -11.66
N LEU A 24 -34.91 17.47 -10.48
CA LEU A 24 -34.88 16.79 -9.19
C LEU A 24 -36.31 16.43 -8.80
N SER A 25 -36.58 15.17 -8.49
CA SER A 25 -37.87 14.69 -8.01
C SER A 25 -37.70 13.86 -6.75
N ILE A 26 -38.50 14.19 -5.73
CA ILE A 26 -38.47 13.59 -4.39
C ILE A 26 -39.87 13.08 -4.09
N SER A 27 -40.00 11.85 -3.60
CA SER A 27 -41.29 11.26 -3.23
C SER A 27 -41.34 10.79 -1.78
N LYS A 28 -42.52 10.88 -1.17
CA LYS A 28 -42.85 10.41 0.19
C LYS A 28 -41.89 10.92 1.27
N LEU A 29 -41.60 12.22 1.28
CA LEU A 29 -40.86 12.86 2.37
C LEU A 29 -41.75 13.00 3.60
N VAL A 30 -41.35 12.37 4.71
CA VAL A 30 -42.02 12.42 6.01
C VAL A 30 -41.03 12.93 7.04
N LEU A 31 -41.46 13.92 7.83
CA LEU A 31 -40.73 14.43 8.99
C LEU A 31 -41.66 14.28 10.19
N ASP A 32 -41.30 13.39 11.11
CA ASP A 32 -42.00 13.18 12.37
C ASP A 32 -41.15 13.78 13.49
N VAL A 33 -41.66 14.80 14.18
CA VAL A 33 -41.00 15.40 15.35
C VAL A 33 -41.87 15.18 16.58
N CYS A 34 -41.34 14.53 17.60
CA CYS A 34 -42.01 14.29 18.87
C CYS A 34 -41.13 14.77 20.02
N SER A 35 -41.59 15.76 20.76
CA SER A 35 -40.93 16.23 21.98
C SER A 35 -41.80 15.90 23.18
N LYS A 36 -41.23 15.17 24.14
CA LYS A 36 -41.81 14.79 25.44
C LYS A 36 -40.95 15.37 26.55
N SER A 37 -41.45 15.35 27.79
CA SER A 37 -40.77 15.95 28.96
C SER A 37 -39.30 15.54 29.14
N PHE A 38 -38.92 14.33 28.72
CA PHE A 38 -37.54 13.82 28.86
C PHE A 38 -36.94 13.30 27.55
N VAL A 39 -37.67 13.34 26.44
CA VAL A 39 -37.28 12.66 25.19
C VAL A 39 -37.64 13.52 23.99
N ASN A 40 -36.67 13.80 23.13
CA ASN A 40 -36.88 14.36 21.80
C ASN A 40 -36.60 13.28 20.77
N ASN A 41 -37.52 13.11 19.83
CA ASN A 41 -37.37 12.20 18.70
C ASN A 41 -37.64 12.95 17.40
N VAL A 42 -36.73 12.84 16.45
CA VAL A 42 -36.84 13.39 15.11
C VAL A 42 -36.60 12.24 14.13
N THR A 43 -37.60 11.94 13.32
CA THR A 43 -37.53 10.92 12.27
C THR A 43 -37.73 11.58 10.92
N VAL A 44 -36.74 11.43 10.03
CA VAL A 44 -36.82 11.83 8.63
C VAL A 44 -36.89 10.56 7.79
N LYS A 45 -37.87 10.46 6.90
CA LYS A 45 -38.02 9.35 5.96
C LYS A 45 -38.20 9.88 4.55
N LEU A 46 -37.54 9.26 3.60
CA LEU A 46 -37.59 9.61 2.18
C LEU A 46 -37.90 8.36 1.35
N GLY A 47 -38.91 8.43 0.48
CA GLY A 47 -39.36 7.29 -0.33
C GLY A 47 -38.50 7.05 -1.56
N SER A 48 -38.32 8.08 -2.39
CA SER A 48 -37.40 8.05 -3.54
C SER A 48 -36.84 9.43 -3.85
N LEU A 49 -35.67 9.41 -4.50
CA LEU A 49 -34.90 10.53 -5.00
C LEU A 49 -34.50 10.23 -6.45
N HIS A 50 -34.83 11.14 -7.35
CA HIS A 50 -34.45 11.07 -8.76
C HIS A 50 -33.82 12.41 -9.17
N LEU A 51 -32.60 12.37 -9.70
CA LEU A 51 -31.95 13.50 -10.34
C LEU A 51 -31.67 13.10 -11.78
N SER A 52 -32.16 13.89 -12.72
CA SER A 52 -32.07 13.58 -14.14
C SER A 52 -31.76 14.82 -14.98
N LYS A 53 -31.11 14.61 -16.10
CA LYS A 53 -30.79 15.63 -17.09
C LYS A 53 -31.02 15.07 -18.49
N TYR A 54 -31.50 15.90 -19.41
CA TYR A 54 -31.58 15.51 -20.82
C TYR A 54 -30.23 15.70 -21.49
N HIS A 55 -29.80 14.72 -22.27
CA HIS A 55 -28.60 14.73 -23.10
C HIS A 55 -28.90 14.03 -24.42
N ASN A 56 -28.62 14.65 -25.56
CA ASN A 56 -28.91 14.10 -26.90
C ASN A 56 -30.37 13.60 -27.12
N ASN A 57 -31.36 14.27 -26.50
CA ASN A 57 -32.79 13.89 -26.45
C ASN A 57 -33.12 12.66 -25.58
N ASP A 58 -32.12 12.03 -24.97
CA ASP A 58 -32.31 10.96 -23.99
C ASP A 58 -32.26 11.52 -22.56
N MET A 59 -33.00 10.90 -21.65
CA MET A 59 -33.02 11.29 -20.24
C MET A 59 -32.00 10.45 -19.48
N VAL A 60 -30.92 11.07 -19.01
CA VAL A 60 -29.90 10.43 -18.18
C VAL A 60 -30.26 10.63 -16.71
N GLU A 61 -30.44 9.51 -15.99
CA GLU A 61 -30.74 9.49 -14.57
C GLU A 61 -29.43 9.46 -13.75
N ILE A 62 -28.96 10.64 -13.34
CA ILE A 62 -27.71 10.83 -12.58
C ILE A 62 -27.82 10.17 -11.19
N ILE A 63 -28.94 10.35 -10.52
CA ILE A 63 -29.26 9.66 -9.27
C ILE A 63 -30.63 9.04 -9.45
N GLY A 64 -30.70 7.72 -9.33
CA GLY A 64 -31.93 6.96 -9.43
C GLY A 64 -32.12 6.11 -8.19
N THR A 65 -33.35 6.08 -7.69
CA THR A 65 -33.70 5.16 -6.60
C THR A 65 -35.02 4.51 -6.93
N PRO A 66 -35.14 3.18 -6.81
CA PRO A 66 -36.38 2.50 -7.16
C PRO A 66 -37.51 3.04 -6.28
N ILE A 67 -38.65 3.35 -6.91
CA ILE A 67 -39.84 3.78 -6.19
C ILE A 67 -40.24 2.64 -5.27
N CYS A 68 -40.09 2.85 -3.96
CA CYS A 68 -40.47 1.88 -2.94
C CYS A 68 -41.99 1.63 -3.02
N ALA A 69 -42.37 0.54 -3.70
CA ALA A 69 -43.76 0.16 -3.97
C ALA A 69 -44.44 -0.44 -2.73
N ARG A 70 -43.67 -0.96 -1.76
CA ARG A 70 -44.22 -1.58 -0.54
C ARG A 70 -44.60 -0.50 0.50
N PRO A 71 -45.76 -0.60 1.16
CA PRO A 71 -46.09 0.25 2.29
C PRO A 71 -45.05 0.10 3.41
N GLY A 72 -44.52 1.20 3.92
CA GLY A 72 -43.58 1.22 5.05
C GLY A 72 -42.10 1.05 4.70
N THR A 73 -41.74 0.88 3.42
CA THR A 73 -40.33 0.88 2.97
C THR A 73 -39.94 2.27 2.46
N TYR A 74 -38.76 2.74 2.87
CA TYR A 74 -38.20 4.04 2.50
C TYR A 74 -36.80 3.85 1.91
N LEU A 75 -36.43 4.69 0.94
CA LEU A 75 -35.06 4.78 0.42
C LEU A 75 -34.10 5.09 1.56
N PHE A 76 -34.46 6.08 2.36
CA PHE A 76 -33.61 6.63 3.40
C PHE A 76 -34.43 6.94 4.65
N ARG A 77 -33.89 6.58 5.81
CA ARG A 77 -34.46 6.89 7.12
C ARG A 77 -33.36 7.38 8.05
N VAL A 78 -33.62 8.51 8.71
CA VAL A 78 -32.83 9.02 9.84
C VAL A 78 -33.71 9.04 11.06
N ASP A 79 -33.26 8.42 12.14
CA ASP A 79 -33.86 8.59 13.45
C ASP A 79 -32.84 9.24 14.39
N PHE A 80 -33.20 10.37 14.97
CA PHE A 80 -32.44 11.03 16.02
C PHE A 80 -33.26 11.04 17.31
N VAL A 81 -32.72 10.43 18.36
CA VAL A 81 -33.35 10.37 19.68
C VAL A 81 -32.41 10.99 20.71
N GLN A 82 -32.91 11.96 21.46
CA GLN A 82 -32.21 12.57 22.58
C GLN A 82 -33.01 12.34 23.87
N VAL A 83 -32.35 11.86 24.92
CA VAL A 83 -32.98 11.46 26.18
C VAL A 83 -32.28 12.11 27.36
N ASP A 84 -33.04 12.73 28.27
CA ASP A 84 -32.52 13.21 29.55
C ASP A 84 -32.23 12.02 30.50
N LYS A 85 -31.08 12.03 31.17
CA LYS A 85 -30.70 11.05 32.20
C LYS A 85 -31.73 10.88 33.32
N LYS A 86 -32.54 11.90 33.57
CA LYS A 86 -33.61 11.89 34.57
C LYS A 86 -34.87 11.14 34.10
N CYS A 87 -34.92 10.67 32.86
CA CYS A 87 -36.00 9.85 32.35
C CYS A 87 -36.15 8.58 33.21
N PRO A 88 -37.34 8.28 33.75
CA PRO A 88 -37.56 7.06 34.55
C PRO A 88 -37.17 5.77 33.81
N ASP A 89 -37.36 5.74 32.49
CA ASP A 89 -37.12 4.58 31.64
C ASP A 89 -35.75 4.63 30.93
N PHE A 90 -34.83 5.50 31.37
CA PHE A 90 -33.53 5.70 30.72
C PHE A 90 -32.72 4.40 30.56
N LYS A 91 -32.77 3.54 31.58
CA LYS A 91 -32.03 2.27 31.58
C LYS A 91 -32.76 1.16 30.81
N SER A 92 -34.07 1.06 30.96
CA SER A 92 -34.87 -0.03 30.38
C SER A 92 -35.13 0.15 28.89
N ASN A 93 -35.65 1.32 28.49
CA ASN A 93 -36.12 1.55 27.12
C ASN A 93 -35.05 2.18 26.21
N TYR A 94 -34.08 2.88 26.81
CA TYR A 94 -33.08 3.65 26.06
C TYR A 94 -31.64 3.15 26.28
N ASN A 95 -31.46 2.00 26.93
CA ASN A 95 -30.15 1.35 27.14
C ASN A 95 -29.06 2.30 27.69
N CYS A 96 -29.46 3.25 28.54
CA CYS A 96 -28.58 4.30 29.09
C CYS A 96 -27.92 5.19 28.03
N CYS A 97 -28.58 5.43 26.89
CA CYS A 97 -28.08 6.29 25.81
C CYS A 97 -28.72 7.68 25.82
N GLU A 98 -27.90 8.74 25.90
CA GLU A 98 -28.35 10.14 25.91
C GLU A 98 -28.71 10.67 24.53
N SER A 99 -27.98 10.23 23.50
CA SER A 99 -28.18 10.67 22.11
C SER A 99 -27.91 9.51 21.17
N MET A 100 -28.87 9.18 20.33
CA MET A 100 -28.80 8.11 19.36
C MET A 100 -29.16 8.65 17.98
N LEU A 101 -28.36 8.29 16.98
CA LEU A 101 -28.54 8.70 15.60
C LEU A 101 -28.43 7.47 14.70
N VAL A 102 -29.51 7.12 14.00
CA VAL A 102 -29.59 5.94 13.14
C VAL A 102 -29.81 6.38 11.71
N PHE A 103 -29.00 5.88 10.78
CA PHE A 103 -29.10 6.07 9.34
C PHE A 103 -29.36 4.71 8.67
N GLU A 104 -30.42 4.61 7.89
CA GLU A 104 -30.72 3.43 7.08
C GLU A 104 -30.91 3.86 5.63
N PHE A 105 -30.09 3.31 4.74
CA PHE A 105 -30.22 3.46 3.29
C PHE A 105 -30.52 2.09 2.67
N ALA A 106 -31.56 2.04 1.85
CA ALA A 106 -31.95 0.87 1.09
C ALA A 106 -31.09 0.72 -0.16
N LEU A 107 -31.49 1.34 -1.27
CA LEU A 107 -30.77 1.24 -2.55
C LEU A 107 -30.53 2.61 -3.15
N ILE A 108 -29.27 2.93 -3.42
CA ILE A 108 -28.89 4.15 -4.16
C ILE A 108 -28.23 3.71 -5.47
N LYS A 109 -28.78 4.15 -6.60
CA LYS A 109 -28.13 4.02 -7.90
C LYS A 109 -27.64 5.40 -8.35
N ILE A 110 -26.37 5.49 -8.71
CA ILE A 110 -25.76 6.72 -9.23
C ILE A 110 -25.15 6.41 -10.58
N VAL A 111 -25.50 7.21 -11.58
CA VAL A 111 -24.88 7.15 -12.91
C VAL A 111 -23.99 8.37 -13.08
N LEU A 112 -22.69 8.11 -13.14
CA LEU A 112 -21.66 9.09 -13.40
C LEU A 112 -21.40 9.13 -14.91
N HIS A 113 -22.28 9.84 -15.62
CA HIS A 113 -22.17 10.01 -17.07
C HIS A 113 -21.25 11.18 -17.41
N GLN A 114 -20.20 10.92 -18.19
CA GLN A 114 -19.11 11.86 -18.45
C GLN A 114 -19.59 13.22 -18.96
N GLU A 115 -20.30 13.25 -20.09
CA GLU A 115 -20.73 14.48 -20.77
C GLU A 115 -21.70 15.30 -19.89
N VAL A 116 -22.69 14.63 -19.31
CA VAL A 116 -23.68 15.21 -18.39
C VAL A 116 -23.01 15.89 -17.19
N LEU A 117 -22.02 15.22 -16.58
CA LEU A 117 -21.29 15.76 -15.44
C LEU A 117 -20.43 16.97 -15.84
N LEU A 118 -19.76 16.91 -17.00
CA LEU A 118 -18.97 18.05 -17.50
C LEU A 118 -19.84 19.27 -17.78
N GLU A 119 -21.02 19.08 -18.35
CA GLU A 119 -21.97 20.17 -18.57
C GLU A 119 -22.51 20.74 -17.26
N LEU A 120 -22.75 19.90 -16.24
CA LEU A 120 -23.17 20.37 -14.92
C LEU A 120 -22.05 21.16 -14.24
N VAL A 121 -20.80 20.69 -14.30
CA VAL A 121 -19.64 21.43 -13.80
C VAL A 121 -19.56 22.80 -14.48
N LYS A 122 -19.63 22.84 -15.82
CA LYS A 122 -19.63 24.09 -16.58
C LYS A 122 -20.76 25.03 -16.15
N PHE A 123 -21.99 24.53 -16.07
CA PHE A 123 -23.14 25.31 -15.60
C PHE A 123 -22.92 25.88 -14.19
N THR A 124 -22.41 25.07 -13.26
CA THR A 124 -22.14 25.55 -11.90
C THR A 124 -21.02 26.59 -11.84
N SER A 125 -19.98 26.44 -12.67
CA SER A 125 -18.91 27.44 -12.79
C SER A 125 -19.42 28.76 -13.38
N ASP A 126 -20.22 28.69 -14.45
CA ASP A 126 -20.84 29.87 -15.06
C ASP A 126 -21.78 30.58 -14.08
N LEU A 127 -22.55 29.81 -13.29
CA LEU A 127 -23.42 30.35 -12.24
C LEU A 127 -22.60 31.02 -11.14
N GLN A 128 -21.50 30.41 -10.70
CA GLN A 128 -20.63 30.98 -9.67
C GLN A 128 -20.05 32.32 -10.10
N VAL A 129 -19.55 32.44 -11.34
CA VAL A 129 -19.06 33.71 -11.90
C VAL A 129 -20.16 34.77 -11.91
N HIS A 130 -21.37 34.43 -12.37
CA HIS A 130 -22.49 35.38 -12.36
C HIS A 130 -22.90 35.80 -10.94
N LEU A 131 -22.85 34.91 -9.94
CA LEU A 131 -23.12 35.26 -8.55
C LEU A 131 -22.05 36.19 -7.98
N GLU A 132 -20.78 35.97 -8.32
CA GLU A 132 -19.67 36.84 -7.93
C GLU A 132 -19.80 38.23 -8.59
N ASP A 133 -20.18 38.29 -9.87
CA ASP A 133 -20.47 39.55 -10.58
C ASP A 133 -21.65 40.30 -9.95
N LEU A 134 -22.73 39.60 -9.60
CA LEU A 134 -23.87 40.20 -8.89
C LEU A 134 -23.50 40.66 -7.49
N GLN A 135 -22.65 39.92 -6.76
CA GLN A 135 -22.12 40.36 -5.46
C GLN A 135 -21.28 41.64 -5.60
N ASN A 136 -20.42 41.73 -6.62
CA ASN A 136 -19.62 42.91 -6.91
C ASN A 136 -20.48 44.14 -7.28
N ILE A 137 -21.59 43.95 -8.01
CA ILE A 137 -22.55 45.02 -8.33
C ILE A 137 -23.32 45.49 -7.07
N VAL A 138 -23.67 44.56 -6.18
CA VAL A 138 -24.33 44.88 -4.90
C VAL A 138 -23.38 45.53 -3.89
N ASP A 139 -22.08 45.29 -3.98
CA ASP A 139 -21.07 46.01 -3.17
C ASP A 139 -20.84 47.44 -3.67
N THR A 140 -21.14 47.72 -4.95
CA THR A 140 -21.02 49.06 -5.54
C THR A 140 -22.29 49.90 -5.38
N SER A 141 -23.44 49.28 -5.09
CA SER A 141 -24.72 49.96 -4.84
C SER A 141 -25.16 49.78 -3.39
N ASN A 142 -25.25 50.87 -2.64
CA ASN A 142 -25.74 50.90 -1.25
C ASN A 142 -27.25 50.56 -1.15
N ALA A 143 -27.66 49.35 -1.51
CA ALA A 143 -29.02 48.85 -1.35
C ALA A 143 -29.08 47.78 -0.22
N PRO A 144 -29.51 48.15 0.99
CA PRO A 144 -29.39 47.32 2.20
C PRO A 144 -30.37 46.14 2.30
N ASP A 145 -31.37 46.05 1.42
CA ASP A 145 -32.48 45.09 1.60
C ASP A 145 -32.24 43.69 1.00
N PHE A 146 -31.33 43.55 0.02
CA PHE A 146 -31.03 42.24 -0.61
C PHE A 146 -30.01 41.42 0.20
N LYS A 147 -28.98 42.07 0.77
CA LYS A 147 -27.98 41.45 1.66
C LYS A 147 -28.60 40.79 2.89
N ARG A 148 -29.68 41.38 3.44
CA ARG A 148 -30.39 40.85 4.62
C ARG A 148 -31.20 39.59 4.35
N ARG A 149 -31.66 39.38 3.11
CA ARG A 149 -32.50 38.22 2.74
C ARG A 149 -31.67 36.99 2.37
N LEU A 150 -30.49 37.18 1.78
CA LEU A 150 -29.58 36.07 1.46
C LEU A 150 -28.91 35.50 2.72
N SER A 151 -28.57 36.35 3.70
CA SER A 151 -28.01 35.92 4.99
C SER A 151 -29.01 35.17 5.88
N SER A 152 -30.32 35.39 5.73
CA SER A 152 -31.34 34.66 6.50
C SER A 152 -31.55 33.21 6.04
N LEU A 153 -31.13 32.86 4.82
CA LEU A 153 -31.23 31.50 4.29
C LEU A 153 -30.04 30.62 4.71
N SER A 154 -28.86 31.22 4.92
CA SER A 154 -27.68 30.52 5.44
C SER A 154 -27.71 30.32 6.95
N GLU A 155 -28.44 31.15 7.72
CA GLU A 155 -28.59 30.97 9.17
C GLU A 155 -29.63 29.92 9.58
N THR A 156 -30.55 29.51 8.68
CA THR A 156 -31.62 28.55 9.04
C THR A 156 -31.17 27.08 8.93
N ILE A 157 -30.02 26.78 8.31
CA ILE A 157 -29.52 25.40 8.12
C ILE A 157 -28.35 25.05 9.07
N VAL A 158 -27.76 26.02 9.78
CA VAL A 158 -26.58 25.82 10.67
C VAL A 158 -26.97 25.87 12.15
N VAL A 159 -28.17 25.43 12.51
CA VAL A 159 -28.58 25.29 13.91
C VAL A 159 -28.42 23.83 14.34
N HIS A 160 -27.36 23.60 15.13
CA HIS A 160 -26.96 22.39 15.87
C HIS A 160 -25.97 21.41 15.20
N SER A 161 -24.71 21.84 15.07
CA SER A 161 -23.56 20.93 15.09
C SER A 161 -22.32 21.59 15.70
N SER A 162 -22.44 22.03 16.96
CA SER A 162 -21.29 22.49 17.75
C SER A 162 -21.37 21.95 19.18
N LEU A 163 -21.05 20.67 19.35
CA LEU A 163 -20.67 20.12 20.65
C LEU A 163 -19.22 20.53 20.96
N SER A 164 -19.04 21.82 21.25
CA SER A 164 -17.81 22.34 21.83
C SER A 164 -17.93 22.26 23.36
N VAL A 165 -17.21 21.32 23.96
CA VAL A 165 -17.08 21.22 25.43
C VAL A 165 -16.32 22.45 25.92
N LYS A 166 -17.05 23.48 26.38
CA LYS A 166 -16.47 24.60 27.13
C LYS A 166 -16.10 24.11 28.53
N GLN A 167 -14.80 24.01 28.79
CA GLN A 167 -14.25 23.87 30.14
C GLN A 167 -14.64 25.12 30.96
N GLN A 168 -15.38 24.91 32.06
CA GLN A 168 -15.60 25.93 33.08
C GLN A 168 -14.62 25.73 34.24
N PRO A 169 -14.16 26.82 34.90
CA PRO A 169 -13.25 26.73 36.04
C PRO A 169 -14.00 26.27 37.30
N SER A 170 -13.43 25.28 37.99
CA SER A 170 -13.96 24.66 39.20
C SER A 170 -13.73 25.53 40.45
N LYS A 171 -14.78 25.76 41.25
CA LYS A 171 -14.68 26.06 42.68
C LYS A 171 -14.89 24.77 43.50
N PRO A 172 -14.23 24.61 44.66
CA PRO A 172 -14.25 23.35 45.40
C PRO A 172 -15.59 23.18 46.13
N LYS A 173 -16.21 22.01 46.02
CA LYS A 173 -17.28 21.56 46.92
C LYS A 173 -17.00 20.16 47.41
N MET A 174 -17.24 20.01 48.72
CA MET A 174 -16.93 18.86 49.56
C MET A 174 -17.67 17.58 49.15
N ALA A 175 -17.04 16.48 49.55
CA ALA A 175 -17.43 15.09 49.36
C ALA A 175 -18.90 14.79 49.71
N SER A 176 -19.57 14.08 48.81
CA SER A 176 -20.81 13.37 49.10
C SER A 176 -21.01 12.19 48.15
N SER A 177 -21.00 11.00 48.77
CA SER A 177 -21.68 9.75 48.38
C SER A 177 -21.29 9.07 47.06
N LYS A 178 -20.81 7.83 47.19
CA LYS A 178 -20.59 6.85 46.11
C LYS A 178 -21.91 6.52 45.42
N THR A 179 -22.29 7.28 44.40
CA THR A 179 -23.30 6.87 43.42
C THR A 179 -22.69 5.82 42.51
N VAL A 180 -23.39 4.69 42.34
CA VAL A 180 -23.09 3.68 41.33
C VAL A 180 -23.02 4.39 39.97
N VAL A 181 -21.82 4.47 39.39
CA VAL A 181 -21.62 5.05 38.06
C VAL A 181 -22.24 4.07 37.06
N ILE A 182 -23.47 4.34 36.64
CA ILE A 182 -24.07 3.66 35.49
C ILE A 182 -23.25 4.13 34.27
N GLU A 183 -22.58 3.20 33.59
CA GLU A 183 -21.89 3.51 32.33
C GLU A 183 -22.90 4.02 31.30
N THR A 184 -22.97 5.34 31.18
CA THR A 184 -23.87 6.03 30.26
C THR A 184 -23.22 6.14 28.89
N ILE A 185 -23.98 5.85 27.84
CA ILE A 185 -23.59 6.11 26.45
C ILE A 185 -23.94 7.56 26.15
N LEU A 186 -22.92 8.37 25.88
CA LEU A 186 -23.09 9.80 25.57
C LEU A 186 -23.69 9.98 24.17
N PHE A 187 -23.19 9.20 23.22
CA PHE A 187 -23.62 9.26 21.83
C PHE A 187 -23.51 7.86 21.20
N LYS A 188 -24.54 7.46 20.46
CA LYS A 188 -24.55 6.28 19.61
C LYS A 188 -24.89 6.68 18.19
N PHE A 189 -24.08 6.23 17.23
CA PHE A 189 -24.36 6.39 15.81
C PHE A 189 -24.37 5.02 15.13
N ASP A 190 -25.46 4.68 14.48
CA ASP A 190 -25.61 3.46 13.70
C ASP A 190 -25.94 3.84 12.25
N ALA A 191 -25.15 3.39 11.28
CA ALA A 191 -25.42 3.60 9.86
C ALA A 191 -25.41 2.27 9.11
N LYS A 192 -26.44 2.05 8.31
CA LYS A 192 -26.63 0.86 7.48
C LYS A 192 -26.92 1.26 6.05
N LEU A 193 -26.15 0.73 5.11
CA LEU A 193 -26.36 0.83 3.67
C LEU A 193 -26.57 -0.58 3.12
N THR A 194 -27.76 -0.84 2.56
CA THR A 194 -28.12 -2.17 2.03
C THR A 194 -27.47 -2.39 0.68
N GLU A 195 -27.58 -1.43 -0.25
CA GLU A 195 -27.01 -1.52 -1.59
C GLU A 195 -26.67 -0.14 -2.18
N LEU A 196 -25.48 -0.05 -2.78
CA LEU A 196 -25.06 1.07 -3.61
C LEU A 196 -24.60 0.53 -4.97
N ASP A 197 -25.15 1.09 -6.04
CA ASP A 197 -24.82 0.79 -7.43
C ASP A 197 -24.28 2.06 -8.09
N LEU A 198 -23.00 2.08 -8.44
CA LEU A 198 -22.34 3.18 -9.12
C LEU A 198 -21.99 2.75 -10.54
N LEU A 199 -22.56 3.42 -11.55
CA LEU A 199 -22.25 3.19 -12.96
C LEU A 199 -21.45 4.36 -13.53
N PHE A 200 -20.30 4.07 -14.13
CA PHE A 200 -19.50 5.02 -14.91
C PHE A 200 -19.84 4.81 -16.38
N ALA A 201 -20.21 5.87 -17.09
CA ALA A 201 -20.63 5.80 -18.48
C ALA A 201 -20.22 7.04 -19.28
N ASN A 202 -20.20 6.92 -20.60
CA ASN A 202 -20.10 8.02 -21.55
C ASN A 202 -21.04 7.78 -22.74
N ASP A 203 -21.08 8.72 -23.68
CA ASP A 203 -21.92 8.61 -24.90
C ASP A 203 -21.66 7.34 -25.74
N ALA A 204 -20.48 6.73 -25.62
CA ALA A 204 -20.12 5.55 -26.41
C ALA A 204 -20.55 4.23 -25.73
N CYS A 205 -20.35 4.11 -24.41
CA CYS A 205 -20.63 2.88 -23.67
C CYS A 205 -20.61 3.09 -22.14
N ASP A 206 -21.14 2.09 -21.43
CA ASP A 206 -20.85 1.87 -20.01
C ASP A 206 -19.38 1.45 -19.85
N ILE A 207 -18.71 2.04 -18.85
CA ILE A 207 -17.26 1.87 -18.61
C ILE A 207 -17.02 0.89 -17.47
N SER A 208 -17.64 1.12 -16.32
CA SER A 208 -17.42 0.36 -15.10
C SER A 208 -18.65 0.42 -14.19
N GLN A 209 -18.90 -0.63 -13.43
CA GLN A 209 -19.98 -0.66 -12.44
C GLN A 209 -19.46 -1.16 -11.09
N ILE A 210 -19.75 -0.43 -10.01
CA ILE A 210 -19.33 -0.76 -8.65
C ILE A 210 -20.55 -1.05 -7.79
N PHE A 211 -20.57 -2.23 -7.17
CA PHE A 211 -21.59 -2.62 -6.20
C PHE A 211 -20.99 -2.69 -4.80
N ILE A 212 -21.68 -2.10 -3.82
CA ILE A 212 -21.40 -2.25 -2.40
C ILE A 212 -22.68 -2.75 -1.73
N LYS A 213 -22.63 -3.89 -1.04
CA LYS A 213 -23.79 -4.45 -0.34
C LYS A 213 -23.50 -4.69 1.14
N ASP A 214 -24.49 -4.35 1.95
CA ASP A 214 -24.50 -4.53 3.40
C ASP A 214 -23.25 -3.93 4.10
N LEU A 215 -23.15 -2.60 4.05
CA LEU A 215 -22.20 -1.82 4.84
C LEU A 215 -22.87 -1.36 6.15
N ASN A 216 -22.28 -1.72 7.28
CA ASN A 216 -22.72 -1.32 8.60
C ASN A 216 -21.59 -0.58 9.34
N LEU A 217 -21.93 0.52 10.00
CA LEU A 217 -21.04 1.31 10.84
C LEU A 217 -21.73 1.61 12.17
N GLU A 218 -21.08 1.29 13.28
CA GLU A 218 -21.56 1.60 14.64
C GLU A 218 -20.47 2.38 15.37
N VAL A 219 -20.84 3.50 15.99
CA VAL A 219 -19.98 4.31 16.85
C VAL A 219 -20.66 4.46 18.20
N ILE A 220 -19.96 4.04 19.26
CA ILE A 220 -20.42 4.18 20.64
C ILE A 220 -19.42 5.06 21.39
N MET A 221 -19.88 6.21 21.87
CA MET A 221 -19.09 7.11 22.70
C MET A 221 -19.55 7.01 24.16
N LYS A 222 -18.63 6.61 25.03
CA LYS A 222 -18.79 6.69 26.49
C LYS A 222 -17.72 7.63 27.06
N LYS A 223 -17.88 8.04 28.32
CA LYS A 223 -16.85 8.83 29.02
C LYS A 223 -15.48 8.14 29.03
N PRO A 224 -15.34 6.86 29.40
CA PRO A 224 -14.04 6.17 29.44
C PRO A 224 -13.49 5.73 28.08
N TYR A 225 -14.30 5.63 27.02
CA TYR A 225 -13.82 5.17 25.71
C TYR A 225 -14.75 5.52 24.56
N THR A 226 -14.20 5.55 23.35
CA THR A 226 -14.95 5.58 22.08
C THR A 226 -14.72 4.26 21.34
N GLN A 227 -15.78 3.60 20.89
CA GLN A 227 -15.73 2.37 20.11
C GLN A 227 -16.30 2.62 18.71
N VAL A 228 -15.61 2.13 17.69
CA VAL A 228 -16.04 2.14 16.29
C VAL A 228 -16.06 0.69 15.80
N LYS A 229 -17.17 0.27 15.20
CA LYS A 229 -17.30 -1.02 14.51
C LYS A 229 -17.71 -0.77 13.07
N ALA A 230 -17.04 -1.41 12.12
CA ALA A 230 -17.37 -1.34 10.70
C ALA A 230 -17.38 -2.74 10.12
N ALA A 231 -18.43 -3.06 9.37
CA ALA A 231 -18.59 -4.35 8.70
C ALA A 231 -19.06 -4.11 7.26
N LEU A 232 -18.39 -4.72 6.30
CA LEU A 232 -18.75 -4.69 4.89
C LEU A 232 -18.83 -6.13 4.39
N ARG A 233 -20.01 -6.53 3.89
CA ARG A 233 -20.19 -7.90 3.38
C ARG A 233 -19.58 -8.08 2.00
N GLU A 234 -19.97 -7.26 1.03
CA GLU A 234 -19.67 -7.50 -0.38
C GLU A 234 -19.34 -6.20 -1.11
N ILE A 235 -18.26 -6.23 -1.88
CA ILE A 235 -17.90 -5.20 -2.86
C ILE A 235 -17.51 -5.87 -4.17
N GLU A 236 -18.04 -5.39 -5.28
CA GLU A 236 -17.76 -5.90 -6.62
C GLU A 236 -17.50 -4.74 -7.58
N ILE A 237 -16.48 -4.89 -8.43
CA ILE A 237 -16.18 -3.94 -9.50
C ILE A 237 -16.21 -4.70 -10.82
N LEU A 238 -17.02 -4.21 -11.74
CA LEU A 238 -17.19 -4.77 -13.07
C LEU A 238 -16.52 -3.91 -14.14
N ASP A 239 -15.87 -4.55 -15.08
CA ASP A 239 -15.41 -3.96 -16.34
C ASP A 239 -16.52 -4.14 -17.40
N CYS A 240 -17.05 -3.04 -17.91
CA CYS A 240 -18.10 -3.03 -18.92
C CYS A 240 -17.53 -2.95 -20.35
N THR A 241 -16.21 -2.93 -20.51
CA THR A 241 -15.55 -2.84 -21.80
C THR A 241 -15.98 -4.00 -22.71
N PRO A 242 -16.50 -3.71 -23.92
CA PRO A 242 -16.91 -4.74 -24.86
C PRO A 242 -15.75 -5.68 -25.20
N HIS A 243 -16.04 -6.99 -25.33
CA HIS A 243 -15.10 -8.03 -25.76
C HIS A 243 -13.98 -8.39 -24.77
N SER A 244 -13.96 -7.83 -23.55
CA SER A 244 -13.11 -8.31 -22.45
C SER A 244 -13.59 -9.66 -21.93
N LEU A 245 -12.70 -10.63 -21.74
CA LEU A 245 -13.02 -11.91 -21.11
C LEU A 245 -13.12 -11.81 -19.57
N TYR A 246 -12.73 -10.68 -18.99
CA TYR A 246 -12.56 -10.48 -17.56
C TYR A 246 -13.41 -9.32 -16.99
N PRO A 247 -14.76 -9.38 -17.07
CA PRO A 247 -15.61 -8.30 -16.61
C PRO A 247 -15.73 -8.19 -15.08
N LYS A 248 -15.04 -9.01 -14.27
CA LYS A 248 -14.97 -8.82 -12.80
C LYS A 248 -13.55 -8.45 -12.44
N ILE A 249 -13.35 -7.17 -12.12
CA ILE A 249 -12.07 -6.60 -11.73
C ILE A 249 -11.81 -6.80 -10.24
N LEU A 250 -12.85 -6.69 -9.41
CA LEU A 250 -12.78 -6.94 -7.98
C LEU A 250 -14.01 -7.75 -7.54
N ALA A 251 -13.81 -8.77 -6.72
CA ALA A 251 -14.88 -9.49 -6.04
C ALA A 251 -14.40 -10.00 -4.67
N VAL A 252 -15.34 -10.22 -3.76
CA VAL A 252 -15.05 -10.83 -2.45
C VAL A 252 -15.18 -12.35 -2.58
N GLY A 253 -14.17 -13.07 -2.10
CA GLY A 253 -14.12 -14.54 -2.11
C GLY A 253 -14.78 -15.22 -0.91
N ASP A 254 -15.01 -14.47 0.17
CA ASP A 254 -15.49 -14.94 1.46
C ASP A 254 -16.89 -14.39 1.80
N GLU A 255 -17.44 -14.79 2.95
CA GLU A 255 -18.75 -14.31 3.41
C GLU A 255 -18.74 -12.83 3.83
N GLU A 256 -17.60 -12.29 4.24
CA GLU A 256 -17.45 -10.90 4.71
C GLU A 256 -16.15 -10.28 4.19
N ALA A 257 -16.22 -9.08 3.62
CA ALA A 257 -15.08 -8.37 3.04
C ALA A 257 -14.21 -7.72 4.12
N ILE A 258 -14.83 -7.04 5.08
CA ILE A 258 -14.16 -6.31 6.14
C ILE A 258 -15.00 -6.43 7.41
N ASN A 259 -14.34 -6.72 8.53
CA ASN A 259 -14.92 -6.60 9.86
C ASN A 259 -13.86 -6.00 10.78
N MET A 260 -14.19 -4.87 11.39
CA MET A 260 -13.24 -4.07 12.15
C MET A 260 -13.89 -3.52 13.40
N GLN A 261 -13.15 -3.58 14.50
CA GLN A 261 -13.48 -2.93 15.76
C GLN A 261 -12.27 -2.15 16.26
N VAL A 262 -12.47 -0.87 16.54
CA VAL A 262 -11.48 0.00 17.18
C VAL A 262 -12.06 0.52 18.49
N VAL A 263 -11.29 0.44 19.58
CA VAL A 263 -11.63 1.03 20.87
C VAL A 263 -10.53 2.00 21.25
N MET A 264 -10.87 3.26 21.50
CA MET A 264 -9.95 4.30 21.96
C MET A 264 -10.30 4.64 23.41
N TYR A 265 -9.38 4.40 24.34
CA TYR A 265 -9.59 4.64 25.75
C TYR A 265 -9.24 6.10 26.09
N ASN A 266 -10.19 6.80 26.71
CA ASN A 266 -10.01 8.18 27.14
C ASN A 266 -9.28 8.17 28.49
N ARG A 267 -7.98 8.51 28.49
CA ARG A 267 -7.22 8.67 29.73
C ARG A 267 -7.72 9.89 30.51
N GLU A 268 -8.05 9.71 31.78
CA GLU A 268 -8.18 10.83 32.70
C GLU A 268 -6.76 11.25 33.19
N PRO A 269 -6.43 12.55 33.27
CA PRO A 269 -5.10 13.05 33.60
C PRO A 269 -4.51 12.51 34.92
N ASP A 270 -5.36 12.11 35.86
CA ASP A 270 -4.98 11.68 37.22
C ASP A 270 -4.69 10.17 37.34
N GLN A 271 -4.83 9.39 36.26
CA GLN A 271 -4.56 7.93 36.26
C GLN A 271 -3.14 7.60 35.81
N VAL A 272 -2.14 8.02 36.59
CA VAL A 272 -0.70 7.77 36.34
C VAL A 272 -0.34 6.27 36.40
N SER A 273 -1.18 5.44 37.03
CA SER A 273 -0.94 3.99 37.22
C SER A 273 -1.63 3.06 36.21
N PHE A 274 -2.33 3.57 35.19
CA PHE A 274 -3.00 2.70 34.22
C PHE A 274 -1.99 2.05 33.26
N THR A 275 -1.82 0.75 33.42
CA THR A 275 -0.91 -0.08 32.61
C THR A 275 -1.56 -0.67 31.35
N GLY A 276 -2.84 -0.37 31.10
CA GLY A 276 -3.57 -0.87 29.94
C GLY A 276 -3.21 -0.19 28.61
N GLU A 277 -3.88 -0.65 27.56
CA GLU A 277 -3.78 -0.15 26.18
C GLU A 277 -4.55 1.17 25.98
N ASP A 278 -4.06 2.02 25.07
CA ASP A 278 -4.69 3.29 24.69
C ASP A 278 -5.69 3.09 23.55
N ILE A 279 -5.33 2.20 22.62
CA ILE A 279 -6.12 1.87 21.45
C ILE A 279 -6.12 0.35 21.31
N SER A 280 -7.29 -0.23 21.07
CA SER A 280 -7.47 -1.64 20.73
C SER A 280 -7.97 -1.75 19.30
N ILE A 281 -7.28 -2.50 18.45
CA ILE A 281 -7.66 -2.71 17.05
C ILE A 281 -7.82 -4.22 16.83
N GLN A 282 -9.04 -4.62 16.48
CA GLN A 282 -9.34 -5.96 16.01
C GLN A 282 -9.88 -5.84 14.58
N ALA A 283 -9.26 -6.50 13.62
CA ALA A 283 -9.70 -6.42 12.24
C ALA A 283 -9.50 -7.75 11.51
N THR A 284 -10.51 -8.15 10.74
CA THR A 284 -10.44 -9.26 9.82
C THR A 284 -10.84 -8.80 8.42
N PHE A 285 -9.97 -9.07 7.45
CA PHE A 285 -10.21 -8.75 6.05
C PHE A 285 -10.36 -10.07 5.28
N GLY A 286 -11.46 -10.18 4.53
CA GLY A 286 -11.76 -11.33 3.69
C GLY A 286 -10.86 -11.39 2.45
N GLY A 287 -10.81 -12.56 1.81
CA GLY A 287 -10.01 -12.78 0.61
C GLY A 287 -10.61 -12.08 -0.60
N PHE A 288 -10.00 -11.00 -1.06
CA PHE A 288 -10.39 -10.33 -2.30
C PHE A 288 -9.83 -11.08 -3.52
N HIS A 289 -10.62 -11.18 -4.58
CA HIS A 289 -10.17 -11.63 -5.90
C HIS A 289 -10.07 -10.42 -6.81
N PHE A 290 -8.89 -10.18 -7.35
CA PHE A 290 -8.60 -9.04 -8.20
C PHE A 290 -8.11 -9.51 -9.57
N THR A 291 -8.62 -8.91 -10.64
CA THR A 291 -8.12 -9.13 -12.00
C THR A 291 -7.46 -7.85 -12.49
N PHE A 292 -6.15 -7.87 -12.71
CA PHE A 292 -5.44 -6.72 -13.23
C PHE A 292 -5.55 -6.67 -14.75
N LEU A 293 -6.27 -5.68 -15.29
CA LEU A 293 -6.33 -5.38 -16.72
C LEU A 293 -5.92 -3.93 -16.98
N ASN A 294 -4.87 -3.72 -17.77
CA ASN A 294 -4.41 -2.37 -18.06
C ASN A 294 -5.41 -1.59 -18.93
N ILE A 295 -6.10 -2.26 -19.87
CA ILE A 295 -7.13 -1.61 -20.69
C ILE A 295 -8.27 -1.03 -19.85
N TYR A 296 -8.67 -1.73 -18.78
CA TYR A 296 -9.66 -1.23 -17.83
C TYR A 296 -9.10 -0.04 -17.06
N MET A 297 -7.85 -0.14 -16.55
CA MET A 297 -7.20 0.97 -15.84
C MET A 297 -7.06 2.22 -16.71
N ALA A 298 -6.67 2.05 -17.98
CA ALA A 298 -6.57 3.14 -18.96
C ALA A 298 -7.94 3.76 -19.24
N THR A 299 -8.97 2.96 -19.47
CA THR A 299 -10.35 3.45 -19.71
C THR A 299 -10.87 4.24 -18.50
N MET A 300 -10.67 3.73 -17.28
CA MET A 300 -11.06 4.42 -16.06
C MET A 300 -10.27 5.71 -15.85
N SER A 301 -8.96 5.70 -16.12
CA SER A 301 -8.12 6.91 -16.07
C SER A 301 -8.60 7.97 -17.05
N ASN A 302 -8.88 7.58 -18.30
CA ASN A 302 -9.38 8.49 -19.34
C ASN A 302 -10.69 9.17 -18.92
N PHE A 303 -11.60 8.47 -18.25
CA PHE A 303 -12.81 9.07 -17.69
C PHE A 303 -12.48 10.13 -16.63
N ILE A 304 -11.63 9.78 -15.65
CA ILE A 304 -11.25 10.64 -14.52
C ILE A 304 -10.50 11.89 -15.00
N ASP A 305 -9.68 11.77 -16.05
CA ASP A 305 -8.85 12.85 -16.57
C ASP A 305 -9.65 14.04 -17.12
N ASN A 306 -10.92 13.82 -17.47
CA ASN A 306 -11.83 14.90 -17.85
C ASN A 306 -12.20 15.82 -16.66
N PHE A 307 -11.98 15.37 -15.41
CA PHE A 307 -12.38 16.06 -14.19
C PHE A 307 -11.16 16.55 -13.40
N GLN A 308 -10.28 17.33 -14.03
CA GLN A 308 -8.99 17.75 -13.44
C GLN A 308 -9.13 18.42 -12.07
N THR A 309 -10.08 19.34 -11.89
CA THR A 309 -10.29 20.00 -10.58
C THR A 309 -10.68 19.00 -9.49
N ALA A 310 -11.57 18.06 -9.80
CA ALA A 310 -11.97 17.01 -8.87
C ALA A 310 -10.81 16.03 -8.60
N ARG A 311 -10.03 15.69 -9.64
CA ARG A 311 -8.81 14.87 -9.53
C ARG A 311 -7.80 15.54 -8.61
N THR A 312 -7.50 16.82 -8.79
CA THR A 312 -6.60 17.58 -7.92
C THR A 312 -7.13 17.62 -6.50
N ALA A 313 -8.42 17.88 -6.29
CA ALA A 313 -9.01 17.88 -4.95
C ALA A 313 -8.93 16.50 -4.27
N ILE A 314 -9.14 15.41 -5.01
CA ILE A 314 -8.96 14.03 -4.50
C ILE A 314 -7.48 13.78 -4.18
N ILE A 315 -6.55 14.18 -5.04
CA ILE A 315 -5.11 14.03 -4.82
C ILE A 315 -4.68 14.81 -3.58
N GLU A 316 -5.03 16.10 -3.48
CA GLU A 316 -4.74 16.95 -2.33
C GLU A 316 -5.36 16.39 -1.04
N ALA A 317 -6.62 15.94 -1.08
CA ALA A 317 -7.26 15.31 0.07
C ALA A 317 -6.57 13.99 0.45
N SER A 318 -6.15 13.19 -0.53
CA SER A 318 -5.43 11.93 -0.29
C SER A 318 -4.02 12.18 0.27
N GLN A 319 -3.31 13.20 -0.21
CA GLN A 319 -2.01 13.63 0.29
C GLN A 319 -2.16 14.19 1.71
N ALA A 320 -3.14 15.08 1.95
CA ALA A 320 -3.43 15.61 3.28
C ALA A 320 -3.80 14.49 4.26
N ALA A 321 -4.58 13.49 3.83
CA ALA A 321 -4.90 12.31 4.64
C ALA A 321 -3.66 11.44 4.90
N ALA A 322 -2.80 11.23 3.91
CA ALA A 322 -1.55 10.48 4.04
C ALA A 322 -0.55 11.21 4.96
N ASP A 323 -0.39 12.52 4.82
CA ASP A 323 0.46 13.36 5.68
C ASP A 323 -0.07 13.39 7.10
N LYS A 324 -1.39 13.51 7.28
CA LYS A 324 -2.03 13.41 8.59
C LYS A 324 -1.85 12.02 9.20
N ALA A 325 -1.97 10.95 8.42
CA ALA A 325 -1.72 9.59 8.87
C ALA A 325 -0.24 9.40 9.25
N LYS A 326 0.69 9.89 8.43
CA LYS A 326 2.13 9.88 8.72
C LYS A 326 2.45 10.65 9.99
N HIS A 327 1.90 11.85 10.15
CA HIS A 327 2.08 12.66 11.36
C HIS A 327 1.43 12.01 12.59
N ASN A 328 0.27 11.38 12.45
CA ASN A 328 -0.35 10.65 13.54
C ASN A 328 0.50 9.43 13.94
N VAL A 329 1.04 8.70 12.95
CA VAL A 329 1.94 7.58 13.18
C VAL A 329 3.22 8.05 13.85
N THR A 330 3.85 9.15 13.43
CA THR A 330 5.02 9.72 14.12
C THR A 330 4.67 10.19 15.53
N ASN A 331 3.52 10.82 15.75
CA ASN A 331 3.06 11.20 17.09
C ASN A 331 2.83 9.97 17.99
N ILE A 332 2.29 8.87 17.44
CA ILE A 332 2.18 7.57 18.13
C ILE A 332 3.56 7.02 18.46
N TYR A 333 4.54 7.22 17.58
CA TYR A 333 5.93 6.83 17.82
C TYR A 333 6.55 7.63 18.97
N GLU A 334 6.46 8.95 18.91
CA GLU A 334 7.05 9.90 19.87
C GLU A 334 6.38 9.91 21.24
N ASN A 335 5.06 9.67 21.28
CA ASN A 335 4.28 9.63 22.53
C ASN A 335 4.18 8.23 23.13
N ALA A 336 4.80 7.22 22.51
CA ALA A 336 4.78 5.84 22.98
C ALA A 336 3.36 5.31 23.26
N THR A 337 2.39 5.66 22.40
CA THR A 337 1.00 5.22 22.52
C THR A 337 0.92 3.70 22.44
N ARG A 338 0.23 3.08 23.40
CA ARG A 338 0.06 1.62 23.49
C ARG A 338 -1.10 1.18 22.62
N ILE A 339 -0.80 0.67 21.42
CA ILE A 339 -1.81 0.17 20.47
C ILE A 339 -1.81 -1.35 20.49
N SER A 340 -2.90 -1.95 20.93
CA SER A 340 -3.14 -3.40 20.86
C SER A 340 -3.67 -3.76 19.47
N LEU A 341 -3.07 -4.76 18.86
CA LEU A 341 -3.26 -5.19 17.48
C LEU A 341 -3.65 -6.66 17.45
N ASN A 342 -4.76 -6.97 16.81
CA ASN A 342 -5.14 -8.31 16.37
C ASN A 342 -5.77 -8.21 14.99
N VAL A 343 -4.90 -8.19 13.99
CA VAL A 343 -5.28 -7.99 12.58
C VAL A 343 -5.00 -9.28 11.82
N ARG A 344 -6.02 -9.76 11.10
CA ARG A 344 -5.92 -10.91 10.21
C ARG A 344 -6.41 -10.50 8.84
N ILE A 345 -5.56 -10.67 7.84
CA ILE A 345 -5.86 -10.34 6.47
C ILE A 345 -5.70 -11.63 5.68
N ARG A 346 -6.80 -12.16 5.15
CA ARG A 346 -6.71 -13.11 4.05
C ARG A 346 -6.38 -12.29 2.81
N ALA A 347 -5.11 -12.36 2.40
CA ALA A 347 -4.60 -11.43 1.42
C ALA A 347 -5.23 -11.65 0.03
N PRO A 348 -5.24 -10.62 -0.82
CA PRO A 348 -5.87 -10.72 -2.14
C PRO A 348 -5.23 -11.78 -3.04
N LYS A 349 -6.07 -12.40 -3.86
CA LYS A 349 -5.71 -13.29 -4.96
C LYS A 349 -5.79 -12.50 -6.26
N ILE A 350 -4.66 -12.37 -6.95
CA ILE A 350 -4.54 -11.52 -8.13
C ILE A 350 -4.36 -12.39 -9.38
N VAL A 351 -5.22 -12.18 -10.37
CA VAL A 351 -5.10 -12.74 -11.72
C VAL A 351 -4.60 -11.66 -12.65
N ILE A 352 -3.51 -11.91 -13.36
CA ILE A 352 -2.94 -11.01 -14.36
C ILE A 352 -2.94 -11.76 -15.69
N PRO A 353 -3.99 -11.62 -16.52
CA PRO A 353 -4.05 -12.28 -17.80
C PRO A 353 -3.00 -11.72 -18.76
N ARG A 354 -2.63 -12.53 -19.76
CA ARG A 354 -1.69 -12.13 -20.80
C ARG A 354 -2.20 -10.92 -21.59
N ASN A 355 -3.51 -10.85 -21.84
CA ASN A 355 -4.23 -9.70 -22.39
C ASN A 355 -5.73 -9.86 -22.10
N SER A 356 -6.55 -8.85 -22.42
CA SER A 356 -8.01 -8.84 -22.19
C SER A 356 -8.79 -9.98 -22.88
N LYS A 357 -8.19 -10.70 -23.83
CA LYS A 357 -8.83 -11.69 -24.71
C LYS A 357 -8.23 -13.10 -24.63
N ASP A 358 -7.31 -13.34 -23.70
CA ASP A 358 -6.63 -14.63 -23.51
C ASP A 358 -6.92 -15.19 -22.12
N TYR A 359 -7.16 -16.50 -21.99
CA TYR A 359 -7.41 -17.18 -20.72
C TYR A 359 -6.14 -17.53 -19.94
N ASN A 360 -5.00 -17.46 -20.60
CA ASN A 360 -3.69 -17.64 -19.98
C ASN A 360 -3.36 -16.46 -19.08
N ALA A 361 -2.93 -16.73 -17.85
CA ALA A 361 -2.66 -15.70 -16.87
C ALA A 361 -1.55 -16.08 -15.89
N LEU A 362 -0.97 -15.07 -15.25
CA LEU A 362 -0.26 -15.21 -13.98
C LEU A 362 -1.27 -15.13 -12.83
N TYR A 363 -1.02 -15.91 -11.80
CA TYR A 363 -1.82 -15.95 -10.58
C TYR A 363 -0.92 -15.75 -9.37
N ILE A 364 -1.27 -14.76 -8.54
CA ILE A 364 -0.55 -14.44 -7.31
C ILE A 364 -1.53 -14.65 -6.16
N ASP A 365 -1.24 -15.61 -5.30
CA ASP A 365 -1.91 -15.76 -4.01
C ASP A 365 -1.02 -15.07 -2.96
N LEU A 366 -1.48 -13.95 -2.42
CA LEU A 366 -0.72 -13.22 -1.41
C LEU A 366 -0.75 -13.89 -0.03
N GLY A 367 -1.53 -14.97 0.13
CA GLY A 367 -1.54 -15.80 1.33
C GLY A 367 -2.35 -15.21 2.48
N ASN A 368 -1.91 -15.44 3.72
CA ASN A 368 -2.56 -14.92 4.93
C ASN A 368 -1.55 -14.12 5.76
N LEU A 369 -1.89 -12.87 6.05
CA LEU A 369 -1.12 -11.98 6.90
C LEU A 369 -1.79 -11.86 8.27
N GLN A 370 -1.03 -12.13 9.32
CA GLN A 370 -1.44 -11.94 10.70
C GLN A 370 -0.48 -10.97 11.39
N VAL A 371 -1.04 -9.97 12.07
CA VAL A 371 -0.30 -9.04 12.93
C VAL A 371 -0.95 -9.05 14.30
N VAL A 372 -0.19 -9.47 15.31
CA VAL A 372 -0.61 -9.46 16.71
C VAL A 372 0.50 -8.82 17.54
N ASN A 373 0.17 -8.11 18.61
CA ASN A 373 1.17 -7.69 19.57
C ASN A 373 0.80 -7.99 21.01
N ASN A 374 1.77 -7.81 21.89
CA ASN A 374 1.60 -7.92 23.34
C ASN A 374 2.54 -6.93 24.05
N PHE A 375 2.08 -6.36 25.16
CA PHE A 375 2.89 -5.47 25.99
C PHE A 375 3.55 -6.25 27.12
N ILE A 376 4.87 -6.10 27.25
CA ILE A 376 5.66 -6.64 28.36
C ILE A 376 6.06 -5.49 29.26
N ILE A 377 5.66 -5.58 30.53
CA ILE A 377 6.06 -4.65 31.58
C ILE A 377 7.28 -5.25 32.27
N LEU A 378 8.39 -4.52 32.27
CA LEU A 378 9.62 -4.92 32.93
C LEU A 378 9.61 -4.48 34.41
N ASP A 379 10.21 -5.29 35.28
CA ASP A 379 10.37 -4.96 36.72
C ASP A 379 11.53 -3.96 36.93
N ILE A 380 11.46 -2.83 36.23
CA ILE A 380 12.41 -1.73 36.26
C ILE A 380 11.60 -0.45 36.27
N LYS A 381 11.81 0.39 37.28
CA LYS A 381 11.05 1.64 37.45
C LYS A 381 11.96 2.87 37.37
N ASN A 382 11.41 3.96 36.84
CA ASN A 382 12.08 5.26 36.86
C ASN A 382 11.82 6.00 38.19
N GLU A 383 12.33 7.23 38.31
CA GLU A 383 12.16 8.10 39.50
C GLU A 383 10.69 8.46 39.80
N HIS A 384 9.80 8.25 38.84
CA HIS A 384 8.35 8.50 38.93
C HIS A 384 7.53 7.21 39.18
N ASP A 385 8.18 6.10 39.55
CA ASP A 385 7.57 4.77 39.76
C ASP A 385 6.93 4.16 38.49
N GLU A 386 7.28 4.66 37.30
CA GLU A 386 6.79 4.13 36.02
C GLU A 386 7.67 2.96 35.57
N SER A 387 7.03 1.84 35.23
CA SER A 387 7.74 0.64 34.75
C SER A 387 8.12 0.76 33.27
N ALA A 388 9.27 0.21 32.88
CA ALA A 388 9.64 0.14 31.46
C ALA A 388 8.68 -0.81 30.70
N VAL A 389 8.20 -0.38 29.53
CA VAL A 389 7.25 -1.15 28.70
C VAL A 389 7.87 -1.46 27.34
N VAL A 390 7.75 -2.72 26.92
CA VAL A 390 8.15 -3.21 25.60
C VAL A 390 6.91 -3.69 24.86
N ASP A 391 6.77 -3.28 23.61
CA ASP A 391 5.75 -3.75 22.68
C ASP A 391 6.36 -4.84 21.79
N GLU A 392 5.89 -6.08 21.90
CA GLU A 392 6.30 -7.21 21.07
C GLU A 392 5.26 -7.48 19.99
N ILE A 393 5.58 -7.08 18.76
CA ILE A 393 4.75 -7.26 17.58
C ILE A 393 5.23 -8.50 16.82
N GLN A 394 4.31 -9.40 16.52
CA GLN A 394 4.52 -10.58 15.70
C GLN A 394 3.75 -10.43 14.39
N LEU A 395 4.49 -10.42 13.28
CA LEU A 395 3.94 -10.45 11.94
C LEU A 395 4.23 -11.80 11.30
N LYS A 396 3.20 -12.43 10.74
CA LYS A 396 3.33 -13.73 10.07
C LYS A 396 2.63 -13.66 8.71
N LEU A 397 3.37 -13.94 7.64
CA LEU A 397 2.81 -14.22 6.32
C LEU A 397 2.90 -15.71 6.05
N THR A 398 1.83 -16.29 5.52
CA THR A 398 1.76 -17.72 5.15
C THR A 398 1.20 -17.89 3.75
N ASP A 399 1.66 -18.91 3.04
CA ASP A 399 1.12 -19.36 1.73
C ASP A 399 1.23 -18.35 0.58
N PHE A 400 2.24 -17.49 0.57
CA PHE A 400 2.51 -16.62 -0.58
C PHE A 400 2.96 -17.46 -1.78
N LYS A 401 2.22 -17.43 -2.89
CA LYS A 401 2.41 -18.31 -4.06
C LYS A 401 2.27 -17.53 -5.36
N LEU A 402 3.12 -17.86 -6.34
CA LEU A 402 3.02 -17.39 -7.73
C LEU A 402 2.86 -18.59 -8.65
N SER A 403 1.97 -18.50 -9.64
CA SER A 403 1.70 -19.58 -10.59
C SER A 403 1.36 -19.05 -11.98
N ARG A 404 1.63 -19.87 -12.98
CA ARG A 404 1.02 -19.73 -14.30
C ARG A 404 -0.26 -20.55 -14.32
N ILE A 405 -1.35 -19.95 -14.78
CA ILE A 405 -2.66 -20.59 -14.80
C ILE A 405 -3.31 -20.46 -16.18
N MET A 406 -4.28 -21.33 -16.43
CA MET A 406 -5.25 -21.17 -17.52
C MET A 406 -6.65 -21.17 -16.92
N THR A 407 -7.41 -20.13 -17.21
CA THR A 407 -8.82 -20.03 -16.80
C THR A 407 -9.76 -20.54 -17.90
N ASN A 408 -11.05 -20.61 -17.61
CA ASN A 408 -12.08 -20.86 -18.61
C ASN A 408 -13.09 -19.70 -18.65
N ILE A 409 -14.14 -19.85 -19.48
CA ILE A 409 -15.25 -18.87 -19.59
C ILE A 409 -15.92 -18.59 -18.22
N LYS A 410 -15.96 -19.59 -17.33
CA LYS A 410 -16.50 -19.47 -15.96
C LYS A 410 -15.50 -18.90 -14.95
N ARG A 411 -14.29 -18.55 -15.40
CA ARG A 411 -13.17 -18.01 -14.60
C ARG A 411 -12.69 -18.93 -13.49
N THR A 412 -12.94 -20.22 -13.63
CA THR A 412 -12.33 -21.23 -12.76
C THR A 412 -10.97 -21.61 -13.33
N ILE A 413 -9.98 -21.77 -12.46
CA ILE A 413 -8.65 -22.25 -12.85
C ILE A 413 -8.79 -23.70 -13.33
N THR A 414 -8.33 -23.97 -14.54
CA THR A 414 -8.36 -25.31 -15.17
C THR A 414 -7.00 -26.00 -15.14
N SER A 415 -5.93 -25.20 -15.19
CA SER A 415 -4.54 -25.64 -15.08
C SER A 415 -3.78 -24.69 -14.17
N ASP A 416 -2.88 -25.22 -13.34
CA ASP A 416 -2.01 -24.48 -12.41
C ASP A 416 -0.61 -25.09 -12.43
N ILE A 417 0.38 -24.28 -12.78
CA ILE A 417 1.80 -24.59 -12.64
C ILE A 417 2.38 -23.58 -11.67
N THR A 418 2.77 -24.07 -10.49
CA THR A 418 3.38 -23.26 -9.45
C THR A 418 4.81 -22.88 -9.83
N ILE A 419 5.09 -21.58 -9.82
CA ILE A 419 6.40 -21.00 -10.14
C ILE A 419 7.16 -20.69 -8.86
N LEU A 420 6.51 -20.08 -7.87
CA LEU A 420 7.05 -19.88 -6.53
C LEU A 420 6.29 -20.82 -5.59
N LEU A 421 7.01 -21.74 -4.95
CA LEU A 421 6.41 -22.61 -3.94
C LEU A 421 5.88 -21.78 -2.76
N PRO A 422 4.81 -22.21 -2.08
CA PRO A 422 4.21 -21.47 -0.97
C PRO A 422 5.25 -21.01 0.06
N LEU A 423 5.43 -19.69 0.14
CA LEU A 423 6.40 -19.03 0.99
C LEU A 423 5.72 -18.53 2.27
N SER A 424 6.33 -18.87 3.41
CA SER A 424 5.94 -18.34 4.72
C SER A 424 7.12 -17.65 5.39
N PHE A 425 6.87 -16.54 6.07
CA PHE A 425 7.88 -15.87 6.87
C PHE A 425 7.28 -15.23 8.11
N SER A 426 8.11 -15.09 9.14
CA SER A 426 7.75 -14.42 10.39
C SER A 426 8.71 -13.29 10.70
N LEU A 427 8.17 -12.22 11.27
CA LEU A 427 8.90 -11.04 11.68
C LEU A 427 8.47 -10.69 13.11
N ASP A 428 9.42 -10.75 14.04
CA ASP A 428 9.24 -10.33 15.43
C ASP A 428 9.88 -8.94 15.59
N VAL A 429 9.08 -7.96 15.98
CA VAL A 429 9.51 -6.59 16.23
C VAL A 429 9.29 -6.26 17.69
N LYS A 430 10.36 -5.97 18.42
CA LYS A 430 10.30 -5.45 19.79
C LYS A 430 10.56 -3.95 19.76
N ARG A 431 9.59 -3.17 20.22
CA ARG A 431 9.70 -1.72 20.33
C ARG A 431 9.75 -1.32 21.81
N ASN A 432 10.75 -0.54 22.18
CA ASN A 432 10.87 -0.01 23.53
C ASN A 432 9.99 1.25 23.67
N LEU A 433 8.84 1.12 24.31
CA LEU A 433 7.94 2.25 24.57
C LEU A 433 8.47 3.18 25.68
N SER A 434 9.52 2.77 26.38
CA SER A 434 10.22 3.55 27.40
C SER A 434 11.59 4.05 26.91
N SER A 435 11.78 4.14 25.58
CA SER A 435 13.05 4.54 24.96
C SER A 435 13.56 5.89 25.45
N LYS A 436 12.70 6.81 25.93
CA LYS A 436 13.10 8.13 26.45
C LYS A 436 14.07 8.05 27.64
N TRP A 437 13.89 7.09 28.54
CA TRP A 437 14.69 6.98 29.78
C TRP A 437 15.37 5.62 29.96
N TYR A 438 14.84 4.54 29.35
CA TYR A 438 15.42 3.21 29.45
C TYR A 438 16.21 2.85 28.19
N LYS A 439 17.53 3.03 28.22
CA LYS A 439 18.45 2.83 27.07
C LYS A 439 19.20 1.49 27.07
N ALA A 440 18.91 0.59 28.01
CA ALA A 440 19.60 -0.70 28.13
C ALA A 440 19.21 -1.70 27.02
N ILE A 441 18.06 -1.50 26.38
CA ILE A 441 17.61 -2.24 25.20
C ILE A 441 17.47 -1.28 24.00
N PRO A 442 17.56 -1.79 22.75
CA PRO A 442 17.35 -0.97 21.56
C PRO A 442 15.96 -0.32 21.54
N GLU A 443 15.84 0.81 20.84
CA GLU A 443 14.53 1.43 20.60
C GLU A 443 13.63 0.55 19.73
N VAL A 444 14.22 -0.07 18.70
CA VAL A 444 13.57 -1.08 17.86
C VAL A 444 14.52 -2.27 17.67
N HIS A 445 14.01 -3.48 17.87
CA HIS A 445 14.72 -4.73 17.60
C HIS A 445 13.88 -5.61 16.67
N ILE A 446 14.41 -5.93 15.49
CA ILE A 446 13.72 -6.67 14.44
C ILE A 446 14.40 -8.02 14.24
N VAL A 447 13.64 -9.11 14.31
CA VAL A 447 14.11 -10.45 13.99
C VAL A 447 13.22 -11.04 12.90
N GLY A 448 13.79 -11.33 11.73
CA GLY A 448 13.06 -11.95 10.63
C GLY A 448 13.59 -13.33 10.32
N GLN A 449 12.68 -14.27 10.08
CA GLN A 449 13.01 -15.64 9.72
C GLN A 449 12.22 -16.09 8.49
N ILE A 450 12.96 -16.56 7.49
CA ILE A 450 12.44 -17.18 6.28
C ILE A 450 13.00 -18.60 6.24
N GLU A 451 12.15 -19.62 6.08
CA GLU A 451 12.65 -21.00 5.98
C GLU A 451 13.36 -21.19 4.63
N SER A 452 12.62 -21.13 3.53
CA SER A 452 13.20 -21.17 2.20
C SER A 452 12.36 -20.43 1.17
N ILE A 453 13.01 -19.85 0.17
CA ILE A 453 12.39 -19.33 -1.04
C ILE A 453 12.76 -20.28 -2.17
N GLU A 454 11.77 -20.93 -2.79
CA GLU A 454 12.01 -21.89 -3.85
C GLU A 454 11.19 -21.56 -5.11
N ILE A 455 11.92 -21.29 -6.19
CA ILE A 455 11.40 -20.79 -7.47
C ILE A 455 11.72 -21.80 -8.58
N HIS A 456 10.69 -22.29 -9.26
CA HIS A 456 10.78 -23.27 -10.36
C HIS A 456 10.26 -22.65 -11.65
N ILE A 457 11.16 -22.13 -12.49
CA ILE A 457 10.78 -21.41 -13.72
C ILE A 457 11.03 -22.29 -14.94
N GLY A 458 9.99 -22.47 -15.74
CA GLY A 458 10.03 -23.15 -17.02
C GLY A 458 10.07 -22.14 -18.15
N GLN A 459 10.49 -22.56 -19.35
CA GLN A 459 10.53 -21.66 -20.50
C GLN A 459 9.14 -21.04 -20.82
N PRO A 460 8.01 -21.80 -20.81
CA PRO A 460 6.69 -21.18 -20.95
C PRO A 460 6.29 -20.24 -19.82
N ASP A 461 6.80 -20.45 -18.61
CA ASP A 461 6.48 -19.60 -17.46
C ASP A 461 7.16 -18.24 -17.64
N TYR A 462 8.43 -18.24 -18.06
CA TYR A 462 9.14 -17.02 -18.41
C TYR A 462 8.51 -16.31 -19.63
N ASN A 463 8.15 -17.06 -20.68
CA ASN A 463 7.39 -16.53 -21.82
C ASN A 463 6.08 -15.88 -21.37
N MET A 464 5.35 -16.48 -20.42
CA MET A 464 4.11 -15.91 -19.89
C MET A 464 4.35 -14.57 -19.21
N MET A 465 5.41 -14.47 -18.40
CA MET A 465 5.77 -13.21 -17.74
C MET A 465 6.05 -12.11 -18.78
N LEU A 466 6.88 -12.40 -19.78
CA LEU A 466 7.21 -11.44 -20.85
C LEU A 466 5.97 -11.07 -21.68
N ALA A 467 5.16 -12.06 -22.07
CA ALA A 467 3.95 -11.84 -22.85
C ALA A 467 2.89 -11.04 -22.08
N THR A 468 2.81 -11.20 -20.75
CA THR A 468 1.92 -10.41 -19.90
C THR A 468 2.40 -8.96 -19.79
N LEU A 469 3.72 -8.74 -19.68
CA LEU A 469 4.35 -7.40 -19.68
C LEU A 469 4.16 -6.67 -21.01
N ASN A 470 4.29 -7.37 -22.14
CA ASN A 470 4.16 -6.76 -23.46
C ASN A 470 2.71 -6.74 -23.99
N GLY A 471 1.84 -7.58 -23.45
CA GLY A 471 0.42 -7.66 -23.81
C GLY A 471 -0.41 -6.77 -22.90
N ASN A 472 -0.94 -7.35 -21.82
CA ASN A 472 -1.84 -6.69 -20.87
C ASN A 472 -1.30 -5.34 -20.42
N LEU A 473 -0.05 -5.25 -19.92
CA LEU A 473 0.51 -3.97 -19.46
C LEU A 473 0.71 -2.92 -20.57
N ALA A 474 0.62 -3.29 -21.85
CA ALA A 474 0.66 -2.38 -22.99
C ALA A 474 -0.74 -2.07 -23.56
N GLU A 475 -1.80 -2.80 -23.17
CA GLU A 475 -3.16 -2.52 -23.65
C GLU A 475 -3.64 -1.14 -23.18
N GLY A 476 -4.40 -0.44 -24.02
CA GLY A 476 -4.87 0.92 -23.72
C GLY A 476 -3.87 2.04 -24.06
N ALA A 477 -2.69 1.71 -24.59
CA ALA A 477 -1.66 2.69 -24.98
C ALA A 477 -1.91 3.41 -26.33
N THR A 478 -3.14 3.38 -26.89
CA THR A 478 -3.47 3.99 -28.19
C THR A 478 -4.14 5.37 -28.08
N ASP A 479 -3.45 6.37 -28.67
CA ASP A 479 -3.86 7.69 -29.19
C ASP A 479 -4.53 8.74 -28.28
N VAL A 480 -3.68 9.43 -27.51
CA VAL A 480 -3.91 10.81 -27.03
C VAL A 480 -3.87 11.85 -28.19
N SER A 481 -3.83 11.43 -29.46
CA SER A 481 -3.64 12.35 -30.61
C SER A 481 -4.92 12.85 -31.29
N VAL A 482 -6.12 12.45 -30.86
CA VAL A 482 -7.39 12.93 -31.46
C VAL A 482 -8.33 13.52 -30.41
N ARG A 483 -7.94 14.68 -29.87
CA ARG A 483 -8.75 15.86 -29.52
C ARG A 483 -7.94 16.72 -28.54
N ASN A 484 -7.11 17.61 -29.07
CA ASN A 484 -6.64 18.76 -28.31
C ASN A 484 -7.73 19.84 -28.33
N PRO A 485 -8.33 20.24 -27.18
CA PRO A 485 -8.49 21.65 -26.89
C PRO A 485 -7.10 22.26 -26.62
N PRO A 486 -6.89 23.58 -26.80
CA PRO A 486 -5.57 24.19 -26.68
C PRO A 486 -5.09 24.17 -25.22
N SER A 487 -4.27 23.18 -24.87
CA SER A 487 -3.50 23.14 -23.62
C SER A 487 -2.08 23.63 -23.89
N LEU A 488 -1.84 24.90 -23.59
CA LEU A 488 -0.50 25.49 -23.45
C LEU A 488 -0.08 25.50 -21.97
N VAL A 489 -0.07 24.37 -21.24
CA VAL A 489 0.60 24.33 -19.91
C VAL A 489 1.11 22.93 -19.48
N ALA A 490 0.83 21.85 -20.20
CA ALA A 490 1.10 20.49 -19.69
C ALA A 490 2.60 20.07 -19.62
N ALA A 491 3.54 20.87 -20.11
CA ALA A 491 4.94 20.45 -20.25
C ALA A 491 5.86 20.71 -19.03
N GLU A 492 5.40 21.35 -17.95
CA GLU A 492 6.28 21.70 -16.81
C GLU A 492 6.13 20.81 -15.56
N ILE A 493 5.20 19.85 -15.52
CA ILE A 493 4.89 19.12 -14.27
C ILE A 493 5.47 17.69 -14.25
N GLU A 494 5.79 17.07 -15.38
CA GLU A 494 6.28 15.67 -15.42
C GLU A 494 7.75 15.48 -15.00
N GLN A 495 8.54 16.53 -14.75
CA GLN A 495 9.92 16.41 -14.27
C GLN A 495 10.10 16.46 -12.74
N ASN A 496 9.04 16.70 -11.96
CA ASN A 496 9.15 16.82 -10.49
C ASN A 496 8.67 15.60 -9.69
N ILE A 497 8.37 14.47 -10.34
CA ILE A 497 7.85 13.26 -9.67
C ILE A 497 8.93 12.16 -9.49
N LEU A 498 10.17 12.39 -9.94
CA LEU A 498 11.27 11.39 -9.83
C LEU A 498 12.57 11.88 -9.17
N SER A 499 12.56 12.99 -8.42
CA SER A 499 13.77 13.56 -7.80
C SER A 499 13.67 13.96 -6.32
N THR A 500 12.66 13.49 -5.58
CA THR A 500 12.56 13.72 -4.12
C THR A 500 12.35 12.43 -3.33
N ALA A 501 13.16 11.41 -3.66
CA ALA A 501 13.42 10.28 -2.78
C ALA A 501 14.94 10.22 -2.47
N SER A 502 15.50 11.31 -1.95
CA SER A 502 16.85 11.35 -1.39
C SER A 502 17.01 12.54 -0.46
N ALA A 503 17.46 12.25 0.76
CA ALA A 503 17.95 13.17 1.79
C ALA A 503 16.97 14.22 2.33
N THR A 504 16.42 13.96 3.53
CA THR A 504 16.09 15.05 4.44
C THR A 504 16.72 14.78 5.79
N THR A 505 17.93 15.32 5.91
CA THR A 505 18.68 15.51 7.15
C THR A 505 17.83 16.36 8.10
N LEU A 506 17.54 15.81 9.28
CA LEU A 506 16.92 16.52 10.41
C LEU A 506 17.77 17.74 10.77
N LYS A 507 17.24 18.95 10.56
CA LYS A 507 17.77 20.18 11.14
C LYS A 507 16.88 20.58 12.31
N ASN A 508 17.24 20.13 13.51
CA ASN A 508 16.72 20.70 14.74
C ASN A 508 17.49 21.99 15.02
N SER A 509 16.85 23.14 14.84
CA SER A 509 17.35 24.43 15.32
C SER A 509 17.05 24.56 16.82
N ALA A 510 18.07 24.36 17.65
CA ALA A 510 18.04 24.81 19.04
C ALA A 510 18.68 26.21 19.11
N GLU A 511 17.96 27.17 19.70
CA GLU A 511 18.44 28.52 19.97
C GLU A 511 19.67 28.50 20.89
N VAL A 512 20.72 29.20 20.47
CA VAL A 512 21.98 29.36 21.22
C VAL A 512 21.83 30.55 22.17
N ILE A 513 21.84 30.28 23.48
CA ILE A 513 22.18 31.28 24.50
C ILE A 513 23.70 31.22 24.69
N LEU A 514 24.37 32.32 24.36
CA LEU A 514 25.81 32.53 24.49
C LEU A 514 26.21 32.71 25.97
N LEU A 515 27.17 31.93 26.47
CA LEU A 515 28.07 32.30 27.56
C LEU A 515 29.45 31.62 27.41
N ASP A 516 30.46 32.34 27.89
CA ASP A 516 31.88 32.34 27.53
C ASP A 516 32.76 31.12 27.91
N LYS A 517 33.85 31.02 27.13
CA LYS A 517 35.12 30.25 27.17
C LYS A 517 35.60 29.57 28.47
N ALA A 518 36.24 28.40 28.31
CA ALA A 518 37.65 28.15 28.71
C ALA A 518 38.21 26.84 28.09
N ASP A 519 39.48 26.90 27.66
CA ASP A 519 40.32 25.83 27.10
C ASP A 519 40.45 24.58 27.99
N GLY A 520 40.57 23.43 27.33
CA GLY A 520 41.05 22.18 27.95
C GLY A 520 40.81 20.95 27.07
N ASP A 521 41.86 20.49 26.39
CA ASP A 521 41.93 19.17 25.73
C ASP A 521 41.58 18.06 26.73
N ILE A 522 40.41 17.46 26.57
CA ILE A 522 40.03 16.19 27.17
C ILE A 522 39.20 15.44 26.13
N ASP A 523 39.68 14.26 25.73
CA ASP A 523 38.91 13.28 24.94
C ASP A 523 37.57 13.00 25.63
N ILE A 524 36.48 13.58 25.11
CA ILE A 524 35.12 13.30 25.55
C ILE A 524 34.73 11.95 24.94
N VAL A 525 34.76 10.91 25.78
CA VAL A 525 34.02 9.68 25.53
C VAL A 525 32.52 10.05 25.47
N ASP A 526 31.92 9.94 24.28
CA ASP A 526 30.49 10.18 24.03
C ASP A 526 29.62 9.35 24.99
N LYS A 527 29.14 9.99 26.06
CA LYS A 527 28.33 9.35 27.11
C LYS A 527 26.86 9.11 26.74
N ASN A 528 26.44 9.41 25.50
CA ASN A 528 25.02 9.39 25.12
C ASN A 528 24.67 8.56 23.87
N THR A 529 25.59 7.77 23.32
CA THR A 529 25.28 6.94 22.14
C THR A 529 24.63 5.62 22.56
N TYR A 530 23.44 5.34 22.07
CA TYR A 530 22.70 4.09 22.32
C TYR A 530 22.29 3.42 21.01
N ILE A 531 21.91 2.14 21.08
CA ILE A 531 21.42 1.40 19.91
C ILE A 531 19.99 1.86 19.62
N PHE A 532 19.80 2.50 18.47
CA PHE A 532 18.49 2.90 17.97
C PHE A 532 17.76 1.70 17.37
N LEU A 533 18.38 1.07 16.36
CA LEU A 533 17.83 -0.09 15.67
C LEU A 533 18.79 -1.26 15.79
N LYS A 534 18.26 -2.44 16.10
CA LYS A 534 18.98 -3.72 15.98
C LYS A 534 18.17 -4.63 15.07
N PHE A 535 18.83 -5.31 14.13
CA PHE A 535 18.15 -6.23 13.23
C PHE A 535 18.92 -7.53 13.05
N ASN A 536 18.19 -8.62 12.86
CA ASN A 536 18.72 -9.94 12.53
C ASN A 536 17.76 -10.67 11.59
N PHE A 537 18.19 -10.93 10.37
CA PHE A 537 17.44 -11.68 9.38
C PHE A 537 18.17 -12.99 9.07
N MET A 538 17.43 -14.09 9.02
CA MET A 538 17.96 -15.41 8.70
C MET A 538 17.09 -16.09 7.64
N MET A 539 17.75 -16.72 6.66
CA MET A 539 17.12 -17.52 5.63
C MET A 539 17.89 -18.83 5.44
N ASN A 540 17.22 -19.98 5.54
CA ASN A 540 17.94 -21.26 5.44
C ASN A 540 18.34 -21.58 4.01
N GLY A 541 17.46 -21.31 3.04
CA GLY A 541 17.73 -21.62 1.63
C GLY A 541 17.02 -20.70 0.63
N PHE A 542 17.73 -20.30 -0.42
CA PHE A 542 17.13 -19.67 -1.60
C PHE A 542 17.47 -20.51 -2.82
N VAL A 543 16.47 -21.04 -3.51
CA VAL A 543 16.64 -21.99 -4.61
C VAL A 543 15.92 -21.49 -5.85
N VAL A 544 16.64 -21.43 -6.97
CA VAL A 544 16.07 -21.17 -8.30
C VAL A 544 16.39 -22.35 -9.20
N SER A 545 15.37 -23.01 -9.73
CA SER A 545 15.49 -24.13 -10.66
C SER A 545 14.89 -23.76 -12.02
N LEU A 546 15.68 -23.90 -13.08
CA LEU A 546 15.29 -23.67 -14.46
C LEU A 546 14.93 -24.98 -15.14
N PHE A 547 13.86 -24.97 -15.94
CA PHE A 547 13.36 -26.14 -16.64
C PHE A 547 13.09 -25.86 -18.12
N THR A 548 13.58 -26.72 -19.01
CA THR A 548 13.29 -26.67 -20.44
C THR A 548 12.16 -27.63 -20.82
N ILE A 549 11.55 -27.39 -21.97
CA ILE A 549 10.57 -28.28 -22.59
C ILE A 549 11.18 -28.88 -23.86
N ASP A 550 10.70 -30.06 -24.27
CA ASP A 550 11.12 -30.68 -25.53
C ASP A 550 10.93 -29.75 -26.73
N GLU A 551 12.03 -29.46 -27.43
CA GLU A 551 12.10 -28.54 -28.58
C GLU A 551 11.20 -28.94 -29.76
N LYS A 552 10.58 -30.14 -29.73
CA LYS A 552 9.70 -30.65 -30.78
C LYS A 552 8.24 -30.18 -30.65
N ILE A 553 7.88 -29.53 -29.54
CA ILE A 553 6.52 -29.10 -29.25
C ILE A 553 6.44 -27.58 -29.39
N GLU A 554 5.68 -27.09 -30.37
CA GLU A 554 5.52 -25.66 -30.68
C GLU A 554 4.57 -24.90 -29.72
N GLU A 555 4.00 -25.58 -28.72
CA GLU A 555 3.05 -24.95 -27.78
C GLU A 555 3.74 -24.02 -26.77
N LYS A 556 3.71 -22.72 -27.07
CA LYS A 556 4.34 -21.64 -26.28
C LYS A 556 3.97 -21.60 -24.79
N PHE A 557 2.77 -22.06 -24.44
CA PHE A 557 2.21 -22.03 -23.08
C PHE A 557 1.71 -23.40 -22.60
N SER A 558 2.32 -24.50 -23.04
CA SER A 558 1.82 -25.82 -22.69
C SER A 558 1.78 -26.05 -21.16
N PHE A 559 0.72 -26.71 -20.70
CA PHE A 559 0.55 -27.13 -19.30
C PHE A 559 0.78 -28.64 -19.12
N THR A 560 0.86 -29.41 -20.21
CA THR A 560 0.89 -30.87 -20.18
C THR A 560 2.25 -31.46 -20.51
N THR A 561 3.16 -30.67 -21.09
CA THR A 561 4.47 -31.18 -21.49
C THR A 561 5.40 -31.39 -20.31
N ASN A 562 6.15 -32.50 -20.35
CA ASN A 562 7.17 -32.79 -19.35
C ASN A 562 8.25 -31.71 -19.33
N ARG A 563 8.62 -31.28 -18.12
CA ARG A 563 9.67 -30.32 -17.86
C ARG A 563 10.96 -31.07 -17.51
N HIS A 564 12.03 -30.74 -18.22
CA HIS A 564 13.36 -31.28 -17.96
C HIS A 564 14.21 -30.25 -17.22
N GLY A 565 14.96 -30.68 -16.20
CA GLY A 565 15.87 -29.79 -15.49
C GLY A 565 16.93 -29.20 -16.42
N LEU A 566 17.30 -27.94 -16.20
CA LEU A 566 18.39 -27.27 -16.88
C LEU A 566 19.49 -26.84 -15.89
N ALA A 567 19.14 -25.98 -14.94
CA ALA A 567 20.08 -25.40 -13.99
C ALA A 567 19.42 -25.22 -12.63
N ARG A 568 20.19 -25.37 -11.56
CA ARG A 568 19.75 -25.08 -10.19
C ARG A 568 20.78 -24.21 -9.49
N LEU A 569 20.37 -23.02 -9.05
CA LEU A 569 21.14 -22.15 -8.16
C LEU A 569 20.56 -22.27 -6.76
N SER A 570 21.39 -22.56 -5.76
CA SER A 570 20.99 -22.63 -4.35
C SER A 570 21.92 -21.79 -3.48
N LEU A 571 21.38 -20.92 -2.64
CA LEU A 571 22.11 -20.20 -1.59
C LEU A 571 21.74 -20.81 -0.26
N GLU A 572 22.71 -21.30 0.51
CA GLU A 572 22.49 -21.95 1.80
C GLU A 572 22.96 -21.05 2.95
N GLY A 573 22.14 -20.95 4.00
CA GLY A 573 22.48 -20.27 5.25
C GLY A 573 22.83 -18.80 5.05
N PHE A 574 21.84 -17.99 4.71
CA PHE A 574 21.98 -16.54 4.58
C PHE A 574 21.59 -15.86 5.90
N SER A 575 22.45 -14.98 6.41
CA SER A 575 22.18 -14.20 7.62
C SER A 575 22.66 -12.77 7.47
N VAL A 576 21.80 -11.83 7.85
CA VAL A 576 22.11 -10.39 7.89
C VAL A 576 21.81 -9.89 9.28
N LYS A 577 22.84 -9.43 10.00
CA LYS A 577 22.69 -8.88 11.34
C LYS A 577 23.37 -7.53 11.43
N GLY A 578 22.79 -6.62 12.20
CA GLY A 578 23.39 -5.31 12.36
C GLY A 578 22.69 -4.45 13.37
N HIS A 579 23.23 -3.26 13.56
CA HIS A 579 22.63 -2.23 14.38
C HIS A 579 22.97 -0.84 13.85
N ILE A 580 22.07 0.09 14.13
CA ILE A 580 22.20 1.51 13.88
C ILE A 580 22.17 2.20 15.24
N LEU A 581 23.15 3.06 15.49
CA LEU A 581 23.27 3.86 16.70
C LEU A 581 22.52 5.20 16.55
N SER A 582 22.29 5.89 17.68
CA SER A 582 21.60 7.19 17.71
C SER A 582 22.33 8.33 16.99
N ASP A 583 23.63 8.16 16.71
CA ASP A 583 24.45 9.07 15.91
C ASP A 583 24.45 8.72 14.40
N ASN A 584 23.54 7.83 13.98
CA ASN A 584 23.45 7.25 12.64
C ASN A 584 24.66 6.39 12.22
N SER A 585 25.53 5.99 13.15
CA SER A 585 26.56 5.00 12.86
C SER A 585 25.93 3.64 12.59
N ILE A 586 26.37 2.95 11.55
CA ILE A 586 25.84 1.65 11.11
C ILE A 586 26.94 0.61 11.25
N ASN A 587 26.59 -0.58 11.74
CA ASN A 587 27.45 -1.74 11.73
C ASN A 587 26.62 -2.98 11.34
N THR A 588 26.97 -3.58 10.20
CA THR A 588 26.23 -4.67 9.58
C THR A 588 27.20 -5.79 9.19
N SER A 589 26.78 -7.03 9.42
CA SER A 589 27.47 -8.24 9.02
C SER A 589 26.51 -9.10 8.18
N VAL A 590 26.97 -9.53 7.02
CA VAL A 590 26.25 -10.43 6.10
C VAL A 590 27.07 -11.70 5.97
N LEU A 591 26.41 -12.84 6.14
CA LEU A 591 27.02 -14.16 6.08
C LEU A 591 26.26 -15.02 5.08
N LEU A 592 26.99 -15.74 4.24
CA LEU A 592 26.48 -16.80 3.38
C LEU A 592 27.29 -18.07 3.64
N VAL A 593 26.64 -19.17 3.98
CA VAL A 593 27.32 -20.43 4.29
C VAL A 593 27.82 -21.12 3.02
N ASP A 594 26.99 -21.23 2.00
CA ASP A 594 27.34 -21.90 0.74
C ASP A 594 26.52 -21.33 -0.44
N MET A 595 27.05 -21.47 -1.64
CA MET A 595 26.35 -21.22 -2.89
C MET A 595 26.62 -22.37 -3.83
N LEU A 596 25.57 -22.99 -4.34
CA LEU A 596 25.63 -24.15 -5.21
C LEU A 596 25.08 -23.81 -6.58
N LEU A 597 25.82 -24.13 -7.64
CA LEU A 597 25.33 -24.09 -9.02
C LEU A 597 25.43 -25.49 -9.62
N ASP A 598 24.29 -26.11 -9.91
CA ASP A 598 24.22 -27.47 -10.43
C ASP A 598 23.60 -27.50 -11.85
N ASP A 599 24.21 -28.27 -12.76
CA ASP A 599 23.65 -28.69 -14.06
C ASP A 599 22.74 -29.91 -13.84
N ILE A 600 21.43 -29.66 -13.77
CA ILE A 600 20.41 -30.68 -13.46
C ILE A 600 19.82 -31.32 -14.73
N ARG A 601 20.50 -31.21 -15.88
CA ARG A 601 20.04 -31.85 -17.12
C ARG A 601 19.95 -33.37 -16.99
N PRO A 602 18.93 -34.02 -17.59
CA PRO A 602 18.81 -35.48 -17.55
C PRO A 602 20.09 -36.19 -18.04
N GLY A 603 20.48 -37.28 -17.37
CA GLY A 603 21.67 -38.06 -17.73
C GLY A 603 23.01 -37.49 -17.22
N LYS A 604 22.97 -36.57 -16.24
CA LYS A 604 24.13 -35.99 -15.56
C LYS A 604 24.41 -36.55 -14.16
N GLU A 605 23.60 -37.48 -13.66
CA GLU A 605 23.68 -38.02 -12.29
C GLU A 605 25.03 -38.67 -11.93
N HIS A 606 25.76 -39.21 -12.92
CA HIS A 606 27.07 -39.87 -12.73
C HIS A 606 28.22 -39.06 -13.36
N ARG A 607 28.03 -37.74 -13.53
CA ARG A 607 28.96 -36.85 -14.24
C ARG A 607 29.23 -35.61 -13.40
N ILE A 608 30.20 -34.80 -13.82
CA ILE A 608 30.41 -33.47 -13.27
C ILE A 608 29.15 -32.64 -13.54
N ASN A 609 28.37 -32.38 -12.49
CA ASN A 609 27.13 -31.61 -12.52
C ASN A 609 27.18 -30.39 -11.58
N ARG A 610 27.93 -30.46 -10.48
CA ARG A 610 28.20 -29.31 -9.61
C ARG A 610 29.26 -28.42 -10.23
N LEU A 611 28.85 -27.23 -10.64
CA LEU A 611 29.70 -26.23 -11.31
C LEU A 611 30.23 -25.19 -10.34
N PHE A 612 29.58 -24.98 -9.21
CA PHE A 612 30.04 -24.04 -8.19
C PHE A 612 29.69 -24.54 -6.80
N SER A 613 30.64 -24.48 -5.87
CA SER A 613 30.41 -24.71 -4.44
C SER A 613 31.55 -24.21 -3.58
N ARG A 614 31.27 -23.91 -2.31
CA ARG A 614 32.34 -23.72 -1.32
C ARG A 614 33.14 -25.02 -1.16
N LYS A 615 34.46 -24.88 -1.07
CA LYS A 615 35.36 -26.01 -0.82
C LYS A 615 35.22 -26.47 0.63
N VAL A 616 35.00 -27.77 0.83
CA VAL A 616 34.84 -28.40 2.15
C VAL A 616 36.15 -29.08 2.54
N TYR A 617 36.71 -28.72 3.70
CA TYR A 617 37.99 -29.26 4.17
C TYR A 617 37.77 -30.29 5.28
N GLY A 618 37.66 -31.57 4.91
CA GLY A 618 37.70 -32.72 5.83
C GLY A 618 36.35 -33.32 6.25
N HIS A 619 36.37 -34.56 6.74
CA HIS A 619 35.18 -35.36 7.12
C HIS A 619 34.34 -34.77 8.27
N THR A 620 34.94 -33.91 9.11
CA THR A 620 34.28 -33.32 10.29
C THR A 620 33.29 -32.20 9.93
N GLU A 621 33.49 -31.48 8.82
CA GLU A 621 32.55 -30.45 8.34
C GLU A 621 31.26 -31.07 7.75
N CYS A 622 31.33 -32.30 7.22
CA CYS A 622 30.15 -33.03 6.70
C CYS A 622 29.15 -33.41 7.81
N ILE A 623 29.65 -33.76 9.01
CA ILE A 623 28.81 -34.19 10.15
C ILE A 623 28.19 -32.96 10.85
N ALA A 624 28.91 -31.85 10.91
CA ALA A 624 28.44 -30.60 11.52
C ALA A 624 27.18 -30.02 10.85
N ARG A 625 26.91 -30.35 9.56
CA ARG A 625 25.66 -30.01 8.87
C ARG A 625 24.40 -30.60 9.54
N THR A 626 24.54 -31.60 10.41
CA THR A 626 23.39 -32.33 11.01
C THR A 626 23.17 -32.11 12.51
N VAL A 627 24.11 -31.53 13.28
CA VAL A 627 24.06 -31.65 14.76
C VAL A 627 24.36 -30.39 15.59
N THR A 628 25.17 -29.39 15.18
CA THR A 628 25.51 -28.24 16.06
C THR A 628 25.90 -26.93 15.34
N PRO A 629 25.48 -25.73 15.83
CA PRO A 629 25.70 -24.43 15.17
C PRO A 629 27.01 -23.69 15.56
N LEU A 630 28.00 -24.33 16.19
CA LEU A 630 29.28 -23.68 16.51
C LEU A 630 30.33 -24.01 15.44
N ALA A 631 30.75 -22.98 14.70
CA ALA A 631 31.84 -22.95 13.70
C ALA A 631 31.52 -23.46 12.28
N PHE A 632 30.50 -22.89 11.62
CA PHE A 632 30.44 -22.96 10.15
C PHE A 632 31.46 -21.98 9.55
N ARG A 633 32.37 -22.47 8.71
CA ARG A 633 33.10 -21.61 7.78
C ARG A 633 32.10 -21.09 6.74
N THR A 634 32.00 -19.78 6.61
CA THR A 634 31.13 -19.11 5.64
C THR A 634 31.81 -19.00 4.29
N MET A 635 31.04 -19.11 3.21
CA MET A 635 31.54 -18.83 1.86
C MET A 635 31.82 -17.34 1.70
N VAL A 636 30.86 -16.51 2.08
CA VAL A 636 30.98 -15.05 2.00
C VAL A 636 30.73 -14.46 3.38
N ASP A 637 31.63 -13.59 3.81
CA ASP A 637 31.49 -12.76 5.02
C ASP A 637 31.71 -11.31 4.61
N VAL A 638 30.69 -10.47 4.81
CA VAL A 638 30.76 -9.04 4.54
C VAL A 638 30.56 -8.29 5.83
N THR A 639 31.49 -7.41 6.17
CA THR A 639 31.35 -6.45 7.26
C THR A 639 31.27 -5.04 6.68
N TYR A 640 30.16 -4.36 6.93
CA TYR A 640 29.92 -2.99 6.55
C TYR A 640 29.81 -2.10 7.78
N LYS A 641 30.55 -0.99 7.80
CA LYS A 641 30.49 0.02 8.86
C LYS A 641 30.42 1.41 8.24
N LYS A 642 29.58 2.27 8.81
CA LYS A 642 29.50 3.69 8.45
C LYS A 642 29.52 4.55 9.71
N LYS A 643 30.33 5.61 9.74
CA LYS A 643 30.36 6.61 10.82
C LYS A 643 30.75 7.97 10.25
N ASN A 644 29.96 9.02 10.52
CA ASN A 644 30.26 10.40 10.09
C ASN A 644 30.65 10.54 8.60
N ASP A 645 29.93 9.81 7.74
CA ASP A 645 30.16 9.66 6.29
C ASP A 645 31.37 8.82 5.85
N ASP A 646 32.25 8.44 6.77
CA ASP A 646 33.26 7.43 6.50
C ASP A 646 32.63 6.05 6.36
N THR A 647 32.95 5.36 5.27
CA THR A 647 32.41 4.05 4.92
C THR A 647 33.54 3.02 4.88
N TYR A 648 33.33 1.91 5.56
CA TYR A 648 34.24 0.76 5.58
C TYR A 648 33.49 -0.49 5.14
N LEU A 649 34.01 -1.16 4.12
CA LEU A 649 33.49 -2.40 3.59
C LEU A 649 34.61 -3.44 3.53
N ASP A 650 34.43 -4.54 4.23
CA ASP A 650 35.35 -5.68 4.24
C ASP A 650 34.60 -6.90 3.72
N VAL A 651 35.11 -7.50 2.64
CA VAL A 651 34.50 -8.64 1.94
C VAL A 651 35.51 -9.78 1.92
N ARG A 652 35.15 -10.88 2.57
CA ARG A 652 35.93 -12.11 2.55
C ARG A 652 35.15 -13.20 1.82
N VAL A 653 35.79 -13.81 0.84
CA VAL A 653 35.28 -14.95 0.09
C VAL A 653 36.22 -16.14 0.35
N SER A 654 35.71 -17.16 1.03
CA SER A 654 36.45 -18.41 1.30
C SER A 654 36.67 -19.21 0.02
N SER A 655 37.57 -20.19 0.08
CA SER A 655 37.85 -21.08 -1.05
C SER A 655 36.59 -21.73 -1.62
N PHE A 656 36.47 -21.68 -2.94
CA PHE A 656 35.38 -22.26 -3.71
C PHE A 656 35.91 -22.95 -4.95
N ASP A 657 35.16 -23.92 -5.44
CA ASP A 657 35.41 -24.62 -6.69
C ASP A 657 34.46 -24.04 -7.76
N LEU A 658 35.01 -23.61 -8.90
CA LEU A 658 34.25 -23.14 -10.05
C LEU A 658 34.64 -23.92 -11.30
N ILE A 659 33.72 -24.71 -11.84
CA ILE A 659 33.91 -25.48 -13.07
C ILE A 659 33.17 -24.78 -14.21
N LEU A 660 33.93 -24.31 -15.20
CA LEU A 660 33.36 -23.60 -16.34
C LEU A 660 32.96 -24.58 -17.46
N SER A 661 31.72 -24.49 -17.92
CA SER A 661 31.21 -25.25 -19.07
C SER A 661 30.50 -24.35 -20.06
N MET A 662 31.10 -24.18 -21.23
CA MET A 662 30.51 -23.40 -22.32
C MET A 662 29.20 -24.03 -22.84
N ASP A 663 29.10 -25.36 -22.85
CA ASP A 663 27.86 -26.06 -23.23
C ASP A 663 26.71 -25.71 -22.27
N PHE A 664 26.93 -25.82 -20.95
CA PHE A 664 25.93 -25.42 -19.96
C PHE A 664 25.55 -23.94 -20.08
N LEU A 665 26.54 -23.04 -20.13
CA LEU A 665 26.30 -21.60 -20.22
C LEU A 665 25.52 -21.23 -21.49
N SER A 666 25.82 -21.86 -22.63
CA SER A 666 25.08 -21.64 -23.88
C SER A 666 23.61 -22.09 -23.79
N ARG A 667 23.33 -23.17 -23.05
CA ARG A 667 21.96 -23.66 -22.83
C ARG A 667 21.17 -22.74 -21.91
N VAL A 668 21.79 -22.24 -20.84
CA VAL A 668 21.18 -21.23 -19.96
C VAL A 668 20.95 -19.93 -20.71
N GLN A 669 21.89 -19.47 -21.52
CA GLN A 669 21.70 -18.30 -22.38
C GLN A 669 20.51 -18.48 -23.33
N ARG A 670 20.44 -19.63 -24.04
CA ARG A 670 19.36 -19.95 -24.97
C ARG A 670 17.98 -19.91 -24.31
N PHE A 671 17.87 -20.37 -23.06
CA PHE A 671 16.63 -20.31 -22.29
C PHE A 671 16.07 -18.88 -22.20
N PHE A 672 16.91 -17.89 -21.91
CA PHE A 672 16.49 -16.49 -21.77
C PHE A 672 16.35 -15.77 -23.12
N THR A 673 17.24 -16.05 -24.10
CA THR A 673 17.20 -15.35 -25.39
C THR A 673 16.05 -15.81 -26.28
N ALA A 674 15.71 -17.11 -26.29
CA ALA A 674 14.59 -17.63 -27.09
C ALA A 674 13.26 -16.98 -26.70
N ALA A 675 13.04 -16.79 -25.40
CA ALA A 675 11.86 -16.12 -24.88
C ALA A 675 11.76 -14.64 -25.29
N LEU A 676 12.91 -13.96 -25.42
CA LEU A 676 12.97 -12.56 -25.80
C LEU A 676 12.65 -12.36 -27.29
N GLU A 677 13.21 -13.20 -28.16
CA GLU A 677 12.91 -13.22 -29.60
C GLU A 677 11.41 -13.50 -29.85
N GLU A 678 10.82 -14.40 -29.07
CA GLU A 678 9.39 -14.72 -29.15
C GLU A 678 8.49 -13.59 -28.63
N ALA A 679 8.94 -12.86 -27.61
CA ALA A 679 8.20 -11.73 -27.05
C ALA A 679 8.14 -10.53 -28.02
N GLU A 680 9.08 -10.40 -28.96
CA GLU A 680 9.06 -9.38 -30.02
C GLU A 680 8.06 -9.73 -31.14
N GLY A 681 7.91 -11.01 -31.51
CA GLY A 681 7.00 -11.44 -32.59
C GLY A 681 5.51 -11.36 -32.25
N ASP A 682 5.16 -11.32 -30.96
CA ASP A 682 3.78 -11.19 -30.47
C ASP A 682 3.28 -9.73 -30.47
N VAL A 683 4.22 -8.78 -30.58
CA VAL A 683 3.97 -7.34 -30.69
C VAL A 683 3.34 -7.00 -32.05
N ASP A 684 3.62 -7.78 -33.10
CA ASP A 684 3.19 -7.51 -34.48
C ASP A 684 1.68 -7.70 -34.74
N VAL A 685 0.90 -8.30 -33.81
CA VAL A 685 -0.56 -8.39 -33.96
C VAL A 685 -1.27 -7.08 -33.54
N TYR A 686 -0.59 -6.19 -32.81
CA TYR A 686 -1.16 -4.90 -32.37
C TYR A 686 -0.25 -3.69 -32.63
N ALA A 687 0.97 -3.87 -33.16
CA ALA A 687 1.94 -2.79 -33.40
C ALA A 687 2.12 -2.35 -34.86
N GLU A 688 1.17 -2.59 -35.77
CA GLU A 688 1.25 -2.06 -37.14
C GLU A 688 1.16 -0.50 -37.23
N ALA A 689 0.98 0.21 -36.11
CA ALA A 689 0.95 1.68 -36.09
C ALA A 689 2.32 2.37 -35.83
N LYS A 690 3.44 1.63 -35.70
CA LYS A 690 4.74 2.23 -35.32
C LYS A 690 5.89 1.91 -36.27
N LYS A 691 5.79 2.29 -37.55
CA LYS A 691 6.99 2.49 -38.39
C LYS A 691 6.90 3.75 -39.23
N LYS A 692 7.36 4.87 -38.68
CA LYS A 692 8.09 5.92 -39.41
C LYS A 692 8.77 6.88 -38.44
N SER A 693 9.98 7.27 -38.79
CA SER A 693 10.81 8.34 -38.22
C SER A 693 11.73 7.98 -37.04
N SER A 694 12.98 7.62 -37.37
CA SER A 694 14.13 8.36 -36.81
C SER A 694 15.39 8.09 -37.64
N LYS A 695 15.82 9.09 -38.42
CA LYS A 695 17.19 9.22 -38.92
C LYS A 695 17.74 10.56 -38.44
N THR A 696 19.06 10.56 -38.20
CA THR A 696 19.98 11.71 -38.00
C THR A 696 19.83 12.46 -36.67
N SER A 697 20.88 12.94 -36.01
CA SER A 697 22.29 13.12 -36.35
C SER A 697 23.12 13.39 -35.09
N THR A 698 24.37 12.96 -35.13
CA THR A 698 25.53 13.38 -34.35
C THR A 698 25.66 14.91 -34.24
N HIS A 699 25.88 15.45 -33.03
CA HIS A 699 26.67 16.67 -32.85
C HIS A 699 27.35 16.74 -31.48
N SER A 700 28.62 17.13 -31.55
CA SER A 700 29.64 17.36 -30.53
C SER A 700 29.28 18.45 -29.50
N SER A 701 29.54 18.19 -28.21
CA SER A 701 29.55 19.21 -27.16
C SER A 701 30.97 19.70 -26.86
N LYS A 702 31.19 20.99 -27.11
CA LYS A 702 32.35 21.78 -26.67
C LYS A 702 32.33 22.00 -25.16
N ALA A 703 33.53 22.15 -24.61
CA ALA A 703 33.84 22.55 -23.24
C ALA A 703 33.35 23.96 -22.89
N SER A 704 32.98 24.17 -21.62
CA SER A 704 33.03 25.47 -20.95
C SER A 704 33.18 25.33 -19.43
N THR A 705 34.39 25.65 -18.98
CA THR A 705 34.78 26.42 -17.78
C THR A 705 33.91 26.44 -16.52
N THR A 706 34.59 25.99 -15.46
CA THR A 706 34.43 26.10 -14.01
C THR A 706 34.00 27.45 -13.43
N SER A 707 33.16 27.39 -12.39
CA SER A 707 33.18 28.27 -11.21
C SER A 707 33.20 27.40 -9.93
N PRO A 708 33.91 27.80 -8.85
CA PRO A 708 34.18 26.91 -7.72
C PRO A 708 33.00 26.88 -6.72
N ALA A 709 32.47 25.69 -6.48
CA ALA A 709 31.52 25.42 -5.40
C ALA A 709 32.26 25.15 -4.09
N ALA A 710 31.64 25.55 -2.97
CA ALA A 710 32.12 25.36 -1.61
C ALA A 710 32.51 23.89 -1.35
N SER A 711 33.61 23.70 -0.64
CA SER A 711 34.14 22.40 -0.26
C SER A 711 33.15 21.59 0.60
N GLU A 712 32.38 20.71 -0.04
CA GLU A 712 31.77 19.58 0.67
C GLU A 712 32.90 18.67 1.16
N LYS A 713 32.91 18.37 2.47
CA LYS A 713 33.79 17.32 3.01
C LYS A 713 33.32 15.99 2.44
N ILE A 714 34.02 15.47 1.45
CA ILE A 714 33.80 14.13 0.90
C ILE A 714 34.32 13.13 1.94
N GLY A 715 33.43 12.30 2.51
CA GLY A 715 33.81 11.24 3.47
C GLY A 715 34.79 10.23 2.89
N SER A 716 35.55 9.55 3.76
CA SER A 716 36.50 8.53 3.33
C SER A 716 35.82 7.19 3.05
N PHE A 717 36.24 6.50 2.00
CA PHE A 717 35.75 5.18 1.62
C PHE A 717 36.89 4.16 1.66
N SER A 718 36.76 3.12 2.49
CA SER A 718 37.71 2.02 2.60
C SER A 718 37.04 0.72 2.20
N PHE A 719 37.61 0.03 1.22
CA PHE A 719 37.12 -1.23 0.68
C PHE A 719 38.23 -2.27 0.68
N ASN A 720 38.02 -3.37 1.41
CA ASN A 720 38.90 -4.52 1.41
C ASN A 720 38.16 -5.71 0.82
N ILE A 721 38.79 -6.41 -0.11
CA ILE A 721 38.31 -7.68 -0.63
C ILE A 721 39.44 -8.72 -0.55
N GLN A 722 39.12 -9.87 0.04
CA GLN A 722 40.00 -11.02 0.12
C GLN A 722 39.28 -12.25 -0.42
N ILE A 723 39.86 -12.89 -1.43
CA ILE A 723 39.38 -14.13 -2.03
C ILE A 723 40.44 -15.21 -1.78
N GLU A 724 40.11 -16.18 -0.93
CA GLU A 724 41.06 -17.17 -0.41
C GLU A 724 41.11 -18.43 -1.29
N GLN A 725 42.17 -18.59 -2.09
CA GLN A 725 42.46 -19.83 -2.83
C GLN A 725 41.26 -20.46 -3.58
N PRO A 726 40.52 -19.74 -4.44
CA PRO A 726 39.58 -20.35 -5.38
C PRO A 726 40.28 -21.30 -6.33
N ASP A 727 39.61 -22.41 -6.64
CA ASP A 727 40.01 -23.35 -7.69
C ASP A 727 39.08 -23.16 -8.90
N ILE A 728 39.58 -22.50 -9.94
CA ILE A 728 38.87 -22.35 -11.21
C ILE A 728 39.30 -23.49 -12.13
N VAL A 729 38.39 -24.42 -12.38
CA VAL A 729 38.65 -25.66 -13.11
C VAL A 729 38.09 -25.57 -14.53
N PHE A 730 38.98 -25.71 -15.50
CA PHE A 730 38.65 -25.90 -16.91
C PHE A 730 38.77 -27.37 -17.24
N VAL A 731 37.64 -28.05 -17.44
CA VAL A 731 37.63 -29.48 -17.78
C VAL A 731 37.63 -29.67 -19.30
N GLU A 732 38.36 -30.67 -19.77
CA GLU A 732 38.35 -31.06 -21.19
C GLU A 732 36.96 -31.58 -21.61
N THR A 733 36.29 -32.37 -20.75
CA THR A 733 34.97 -32.93 -21.06
C THR A 733 34.11 -33.14 -19.82
N MET A 734 32.87 -32.62 -19.84
CA MET A 734 31.84 -32.76 -18.78
C MET A 734 31.10 -34.13 -18.76
N ARG A 735 31.68 -35.17 -19.37
CA ARG A 735 31.03 -36.50 -19.55
C ARG A 735 31.54 -37.56 -18.59
N SER A 736 32.74 -37.37 -18.07
CA SER A 736 33.42 -38.27 -17.14
C SER A 736 33.99 -37.42 -16.01
N ILE A 737 34.00 -37.97 -14.80
CA ILE A 737 34.72 -37.39 -13.66
C ILE A 737 36.24 -37.55 -13.89
N ASP A 738 36.64 -38.65 -14.53
CA ASP A 738 38.01 -38.89 -14.98
C ASP A 738 38.24 -38.20 -16.33
N THR A 739 38.55 -36.92 -16.30
CA THR A 739 38.88 -36.08 -17.46
C THR A 739 40.11 -35.23 -17.16
N ASN A 740 40.91 -34.89 -18.18
CA ASN A 740 41.95 -33.88 -17.99
C ASN A 740 41.31 -32.54 -17.64
N CYS A 741 41.94 -31.80 -16.75
CA CYS A 741 41.52 -30.46 -16.39
C CYS A 741 42.73 -29.54 -16.14
N LEU A 742 42.51 -28.25 -16.35
CA LEU A 742 43.41 -27.19 -15.93
C LEU A 742 42.79 -26.53 -14.69
N ILE A 743 43.50 -26.58 -13.57
CA ILE A 743 43.09 -25.90 -12.33
C ILE A 743 43.91 -24.63 -12.22
N LEU A 744 43.23 -23.48 -12.19
CA LEU A 744 43.82 -22.20 -11.87
C LEU A 744 43.54 -21.90 -10.40
N ASN A 745 44.61 -21.90 -9.60
CA ASN A 745 44.56 -21.41 -8.23
C ASN A 745 45.06 -19.96 -8.22
N CYS A 746 44.28 -19.06 -7.63
CA CYS A 746 44.70 -17.69 -7.40
C CYS A 746 44.31 -17.25 -6.00
N GLU A 747 44.97 -16.23 -5.47
CA GLU A 747 44.55 -15.53 -4.26
C GLU A 747 44.47 -14.05 -4.61
N VAL A 748 43.39 -13.39 -4.20
CA VAL A 748 43.16 -11.98 -4.50
C VAL A 748 43.01 -11.23 -3.19
N LEU A 749 43.89 -10.26 -2.96
CA LEU A 749 43.76 -9.27 -1.90
C LEU A 749 43.76 -7.90 -2.55
N ILE A 750 42.74 -7.09 -2.32
CA ILE A 750 42.69 -5.71 -2.77
C ILE A 750 42.18 -4.85 -1.62
N LYS A 751 42.93 -3.80 -1.31
CA LYS A 751 42.60 -2.76 -0.34
C LYS A 751 42.60 -1.42 -1.07
N LEU A 752 41.41 -0.86 -1.23
CA LEU A 752 41.15 0.44 -1.80
C LEU A 752 40.82 1.40 -0.66
N ARG A 753 41.50 2.54 -0.59
CA ARG A 753 41.14 3.64 0.31
C ARG A 753 41.06 4.93 -0.48
N MET A 754 39.90 5.58 -0.41
CA MET A 754 39.61 6.88 -0.97
C MET A 754 39.40 7.86 0.18
N ASP A 755 40.07 9.00 0.15
CA ASP A 755 39.95 10.06 1.14
C ASP A 755 39.84 11.39 0.38
N GLY A 756 38.61 11.86 0.21
CA GLY A 756 38.28 12.91 -0.76
C GLY A 756 38.70 12.54 -2.18
N LEU A 757 39.58 13.36 -2.77
CA LEU A 757 40.12 13.14 -4.13
C LEU A 757 41.33 12.18 -4.17
N ARG A 758 41.87 11.78 -3.00
CA ARG A 758 43.04 10.89 -2.95
C ARG A 758 42.57 9.44 -2.98
N GLN A 759 43.08 8.68 -3.94
CA GLN A 759 42.86 7.24 -4.05
C GLN A 759 44.17 6.50 -3.83
N SER A 760 44.14 5.49 -2.98
CA SER A 760 45.23 4.54 -2.78
C SER A 760 44.69 3.12 -2.98
N VAL A 761 45.41 2.32 -3.77
CA VAL A 761 45.12 0.91 -3.99
C VAL A 761 46.38 0.14 -3.61
N SER A 762 46.23 -0.87 -2.78
CA SER A 762 47.27 -1.82 -2.39
C SER A 762 46.67 -3.22 -2.37
N GLY A 763 47.38 -4.25 -2.78
CA GLY A 763 46.83 -5.60 -2.90
C GLY A 763 47.92 -6.62 -3.05
#